data_AF-A0A3D3WCH5-F1
#
_entry.id   AF-A0A3D3WCH5-F1
#
_cell.length_a   1.000
_cell.length_b   1.000
_cell.length_c   1.000
_cell.angle_alpha   90.00
_cell.angle_beta   90.00
_cell.angle_gamma   90.00
#
_symmetry.space_group_name_H-M   'P 1'
#
loop_
_entity.id
_entity.type
_entity.pdbx_description
1 polymer ?
#
loop_
_entity_poly.entity_id
_entity_poly.type
_entity_poly.pdbx_seq_one_letter_code
_entity_poly.pdbx_strand_id
1 'polypeptide(L)'
;MDRPEPSQVQASDAPLITVAMPIFNAGSYLRLAVLSIVRQTFADWELLIIDDGSTDNALQDIADIRDHRIRILRDGENKGLAARLNEAIDLARGRYFARMDQDDVSYPERFARQIEALDRDPQLDLVAARAVTIAGDHLLTGILPASAEKEISTKPWRGFYLPHPTWMGRIEWFRKYRYAEPGPYFYEDQELLLRSHEESRFGIIEEPLLAYRLREKTSWRKLIKTRLTILPVQLRHFLPKGQLFFALMAVLTFIGRLALDVLRPVLGITYPIARVRGEEAFQKWRNVLNHIQEGVGDRLEKPALQNNAFNPLKHVPLILWVVFFCYAVCAALIFQKLLLPLVPSMHAGGGLLSQDAVYFDSLAWDIAQWVQLTGWSEWRPFAVSGNVTILSLLYMLFGHDPALIIPVNAAIHAMGGLLIFLLTRELAGQEPVGTYAGILAGGFFILFPSALNWFGQLHKDGYAIAGTLLILLTWLKALRRPTNFHGWIMLVGGYLIGLIMIVSVRPHNVIMLFVATMGVLLAIILVAGLRRKIRRFTPLVFFFLMTAVALVSADTLMDWAKTNQKFKITEIRTERGIIVNPYVGASYNLRAFENYESWRDPNWHWQMTSWFPDSIEHKMELTARLRAGLIAYGLKEKAKSMIDQDVTPRNIAEVIRYLPRALQVGMFAPFPSSWLANISITRLVAVGEMLIYYLCVPGILLLLLYNRRPAVLLSLYFSCFFLMVQGFTIANLGTLYRVRYGFLFVLLLMGVLGWFTWLDRTGRLRRIVRLLKPAVSWDQLDKPQAPEQDHVLSRRKAVGAGFGVMFLTFLCFFGFFLRDLLMAKTFGLGSSLDYFFIALLIPMFIVTVFYMPLGAAFVPLYLEAKERLLPQALRDMVSGLSSWTGISLLIACLILYLSEPYLLPLIYKQGTPPDMGQLIPLLNLTLPILLFSGVVILGNSILNANGQAVVASGAQLIVPVAAMISLLLFGERWGVRSVMCGMVIGQLLNLFIVQYWLKRDNIWVMPRLNFKHRKNLSPVFRQYWPLMVSALFISLVTPVAMLLATSLPDGGVSAYNLGSKIVLFVTGLVDTAILAVMLPYFSMLVARNRRVSVKRELSFFLLLATFITVPISAGLFLWSEPIVRLIFEGGRFDGSATEQVTRVMQYSLVQLPFFVCNSLLLKFSMAIRHV
;
A
#
# COMPACT_ATOMS: atom_id res chain seq x y z
N MET A 1 -64.88 -35.39 -29.08
CA MET A 1 -65.56 -35.32 -27.77
C MET A 1 -65.27 -36.64 -27.09
N ASP A 2 -64.53 -36.62 -25.99
CA ASP A 2 -64.52 -37.68 -24.98
C ASP A 2 -63.91 -37.06 -23.72
N ARG A 3 -64.77 -36.81 -22.72
CA ARG A 3 -64.36 -36.45 -21.37
C ARG A 3 -64.22 -37.75 -20.58
N PRO A 4 -63.13 -37.97 -19.82
CA PRO A 4 -63.18 -38.92 -18.72
C PRO A 4 -63.79 -38.25 -17.48
N GLU A 5 -64.55 -39.04 -16.73
CA GLU A 5 -65.17 -38.71 -15.45
C GLU A 5 -64.15 -38.29 -14.38
N PRO A 6 -64.56 -37.45 -13.40
CA PRO A 6 -63.71 -37.10 -12.26
C PRO A 6 -63.75 -38.21 -11.21
N SER A 7 -62.59 -38.85 -10.98
CA SER A 7 -62.37 -39.73 -9.84
C SER A 7 -62.34 -38.93 -8.54
N GLN A 8 -63.08 -39.46 -7.56
CA GLN A 8 -63.16 -39.00 -6.18
C GLN A 8 -61.78 -38.92 -5.51
N VAL A 9 -61.46 -37.77 -4.92
CA VAL A 9 -60.46 -37.67 -3.84
C VAL A 9 -61.09 -36.89 -2.70
N GLN A 10 -61.58 -37.61 -1.69
CA GLN A 10 -61.73 -37.06 -0.34
C GLN A 10 -60.33 -36.95 0.26
N ALA A 11 -59.79 -35.74 0.35
CA ALA A 11 -58.60 -35.40 1.14
C ALA A 11 -59.05 -34.50 2.30
N SER A 12 -58.50 -34.73 3.49
CA SER A 12 -58.76 -33.94 4.71
C SER A 12 -58.67 -32.43 4.46
N ASP A 13 -59.68 -31.66 4.86
CA ASP A 13 -59.83 -30.21 4.61
C ASP A 13 -58.75 -29.28 5.26
N ALA A 14 -57.74 -29.83 5.95
CA ALA A 14 -56.70 -29.06 6.62
C ALA A 14 -55.34 -29.24 5.92
N PRO A 15 -54.62 -28.15 5.57
CA PRO A 15 -53.30 -28.23 4.95
C PRO A 15 -52.28 -28.82 5.91
N LEU A 16 -51.18 -29.41 5.44
CA LEU A 16 -50.14 -29.93 6.35
C LEU A 16 -49.29 -28.81 6.98
N ILE A 17 -48.94 -27.77 6.21
CA ILE A 17 -48.15 -26.62 6.68
C ILE A 17 -48.97 -25.34 6.65
N THR A 18 -48.97 -24.57 7.74
CA THR A 18 -49.31 -23.13 7.70
C THR A 18 -48.02 -22.31 7.65
N VAL A 19 -47.85 -21.49 6.62
CA VAL A 19 -46.75 -20.54 6.47
C VAL A 19 -47.22 -19.16 6.94
N ALA A 20 -46.64 -18.63 8.01
CA ALA A 20 -46.95 -17.29 8.51
C ALA A 20 -45.99 -16.24 7.95
N MET A 21 -46.55 -15.21 7.33
CA MET A 21 -45.83 -14.07 6.78
C MET A 21 -46.49 -12.75 7.22
N PRO A 22 -46.22 -12.26 8.44
CA PRO A 22 -46.58 -10.89 8.82
C PRO A 22 -45.86 -9.88 7.93
N ILE A 23 -46.59 -8.85 7.47
CA ILE A 23 -46.04 -7.80 6.62
C ILE A 23 -46.24 -6.42 7.25
N PHE A 24 -45.24 -5.56 7.11
CA PHE A 24 -45.32 -4.14 7.45
C PHE A 24 -44.38 -3.34 6.55
N ASN A 25 -44.95 -2.52 5.68
CA ASN A 25 -44.23 -1.71 4.71
C ASN A 25 -43.16 -2.52 3.93
N ALA A 26 -43.60 -3.60 3.28
CA ALA A 26 -42.73 -4.59 2.62
C ALA A 26 -42.02 -4.07 1.36
N GLY A 27 -42.54 -3.02 0.75
CA GLY A 27 -42.11 -2.47 -0.53
C GLY A 27 -42.09 -3.51 -1.66
N SER A 28 -41.18 -3.32 -2.61
CA SER A 28 -41.06 -4.14 -3.82
C SER A 28 -40.54 -5.58 -3.59
N TYR A 29 -40.22 -5.95 -2.35
CA TYR A 29 -39.66 -7.28 -2.04
C TYR A 29 -40.72 -8.36 -1.82
N LEU A 30 -41.95 -7.96 -1.46
CA LEU A 30 -43.03 -8.88 -1.10
C LEU A 30 -43.35 -9.88 -2.21
N ARG A 31 -43.40 -9.42 -3.46
CA ARG A 31 -43.73 -10.27 -4.60
C ARG A 31 -42.81 -11.48 -4.72
N LEU A 32 -41.50 -11.26 -4.62
CA LEU A 32 -40.53 -12.35 -4.76
C LEU A 32 -40.60 -13.32 -3.56
N ALA A 33 -40.86 -12.79 -2.36
CA ALA A 33 -41.07 -13.61 -1.16
C ALA A 33 -42.29 -14.52 -1.32
N VAL A 34 -43.43 -13.99 -1.75
CA VAL A 34 -44.67 -14.76 -1.97
C VAL A 34 -44.48 -15.80 -3.09
N LEU A 35 -43.90 -15.43 -4.22
CA LEU A 35 -43.64 -16.37 -5.33
C LEU A 35 -42.73 -17.53 -4.90
N SER A 36 -41.79 -17.29 -3.99
CA SER A 36 -40.90 -18.33 -3.46
C SER A 36 -41.62 -19.39 -2.62
N ILE A 37 -42.77 -19.04 -2.02
CA ILE A 37 -43.66 -19.98 -1.32
C ILE A 37 -44.57 -20.71 -2.31
N VAL A 38 -45.13 -19.99 -3.28
CA VAL A 38 -45.99 -20.58 -4.34
C VAL A 38 -45.26 -21.71 -5.09
N ARG A 39 -43.95 -21.57 -5.30
CA ARG A 39 -43.10 -22.51 -6.04
C ARG A 39 -42.35 -23.53 -5.18
N GLN A 40 -42.84 -23.80 -3.97
CA GLN A 40 -42.31 -24.92 -3.18
C GLN A 40 -42.63 -26.26 -3.86
N THR A 41 -41.69 -27.22 -3.80
CA THR A 41 -41.88 -28.56 -4.36
C THR A 41 -42.87 -29.40 -3.56
N PHE A 42 -43.05 -29.05 -2.29
CA PHE A 42 -44.11 -29.60 -1.43
C PHE A 42 -45.39 -28.78 -1.63
N ALA A 43 -46.51 -29.43 -1.95
CA ALA A 43 -47.73 -28.73 -2.41
C ALA A 43 -48.76 -28.47 -1.30
N ASP A 44 -48.75 -29.26 -0.22
CA ASP A 44 -49.77 -29.25 0.83
C ASP A 44 -49.45 -28.22 1.93
N TRP A 45 -49.73 -26.96 1.62
CA TRP A 45 -49.52 -25.82 2.50
C TRP A 45 -50.59 -24.74 2.32
N GLU A 46 -50.79 -23.91 3.33
CA GLU A 46 -51.45 -22.61 3.23
C GLU A 46 -50.45 -21.48 3.56
N LEU A 47 -50.58 -20.33 2.91
CA LEU A 47 -49.81 -19.13 3.19
C LEU A 47 -50.72 -18.09 3.84
N LEU A 48 -50.44 -17.75 5.09
CA LEU A 48 -51.15 -16.75 5.87
C LEU A 48 -50.35 -15.44 5.89
N ILE A 49 -50.80 -14.46 5.11
CA ILE A 49 -50.24 -13.11 5.07
C ILE A 49 -51.07 -12.22 6.00
N ILE A 50 -50.45 -11.62 7.02
CA ILE A 50 -51.15 -10.74 7.97
C ILE A 50 -50.53 -9.34 7.87
N ASP A 51 -51.32 -8.35 7.44
CA ASP A 51 -50.89 -6.95 7.29
C ASP A 51 -50.95 -6.19 8.62
N ASP A 52 -49.80 -5.79 9.13
CA ASP A 52 -49.61 -5.06 10.39
C ASP A 52 -49.74 -3.53 10.22
N GLY A 53 -50.74 -3.10 9.46
CA GLY A 53 -51.04 -1.69 9.20
C GLY A 53 -50.12 -1.03 8.16
N SER A 54 -49.77 -1.73 7.08
CA SER A 54 -48.92 -1.18 6.01
C SER A 54 -49.54 0.03 5.31
N THR A 55 -48.66 0.96 4.91
CA THR A 55 -49.00 2.25 4.25
C THR A 55 -48.41 2.39 2.85
N ASP A 56 -47.60 1.43 2.41
CA ASP A 56 -46.82 1.49 1.17
C ASP A 56 -47.46 0.74 -0.02
N ASN A 57 -48.74 0.37 0.11
CA ASN A 57 -49.51 -0.38 -0.89
C ASN A 57 -48.88 -1.73 -1.31
N ALA A 58 -47.99 -2.34 -0.51
CA ALA A 58 -47.27 -3.57 -0.89
C ALA A 58 -48.18 -4.73 -1.34
N LEU A 59 -49.40 -4.85 -0.81
CA LEU A 59 -50.37 -5.88 -1.21
C LEU A 59 -50.81 -5.77 -2.69
N GLN A 60 -50.69 -4.60 -3.32
CA GLN A 60 -50.98 -4.43 -4.75
C GLN A 60 -49.99 -5.20 -5.64
N ASP A 61 -48.74 -5.39 -5.18
CA ASP A 61 -47.67 -6.07 -5.94
C ASP A 61 -47.89 -7.60 -6.06
N ILE A 62 -48.86 -8.14 -5.32
CA ILE A 62 -49.23 -9.56 -5.32
C ILE A 62 -50.69 -9.81 -5.71
N ALA A 63 -51.44 -8.77 -6.06
CA ALA A 63 -52.88 -8.89 -6.36
C ALA A 63 -53.18 -9.76 -7.60
N ASP A 64 -52.21 -9.93 -8.50
CA ASP A 64 -52.27 -10.79 -9.68
C ASP A 64 -51.98 -12.28 -9.36
N ILE A 65 -51.42 -12.58 -8.18
CA ILE A 65 -51.10 -13.96 -7.77
C ILE A 65 -52.37 -14.63 -7.25
N ARG A 66 -53.08 -15.35 -8.14
CA ARG A 66 -54.30 -16.10 -7.81
C ARG A 66 -53.98 -17.54 -7.43
N ASP A 67 -53.63 -17.77 -6.17
CA ASP A 67 -53.45 -19.11 -5.60
C ASP A 67 -54.41 -19.29 -4.41
N HIS A 68 -55.27 -20.31 -4.47
CA HIS A 68 -56.30 -20.57 -3.46
C HIS A 68 -55.74 -20.91 -2.08
N ARG A 69 -54.45 -21.26 -1.99
CA ARG A 69 -53.74 -21.55 -0.74
C ARG A 69 -53.34 -20.30 0.03
N ILE A 70 -53.47 -19.10 -0.56
CA ILE A 70 -53.08 -17.83 0.06
C ILE A 70 -54.27 -17.18 0.77
N ARG A 71 -54.12 -16.90 2.06
CA ARG A 71 -55.07 -16.16 2.91
C ARG A 71 -54.43 -14.85 3.34
N ILE A 72 -55.06 -13.73 3.00
CA ILE A 72 -54.61 -12.39 3.38
C ILE A 72 -55.56 -11.81 4.43
N LEU A 73 -55.02 -11.36 5.55
CA LEU A 73 -55.76 -10.73 6.65
C LEU A 73 -55.27 -9.29 6.86
N ARG A 74 -56.21 -8.38 7.10
CA ARG A 74 -55.93 -6.96 7.28
C ARG A 74 -56.97 -6.34 8.21
N ASP A 75 -56.52 -5.78 9.33
CA ASP A 75 -57.36 -5.03 10.28
C ASP A 75 -57.00 -3.54 10.35
N GLY A 76 -55.90 -3.12 9.70
CA GLY A 76 -55.46 -1.72 9.64
C GLY A 76 -54.68 -1.24 10.87
N GLU A 77 -54.37 -2.13 11.83
CA GLU A 77 -53.68 -1.78 13.07
C GLU A 77 -52.21 -2.23 13.04
N ASN A 78 -51.30 -1.44 13.65
CA ASN A 78 -49.91 -1.86 13.88
C ASN A 78 -49.77 -2.42 15.30
N LYS A 79 -49.80 -3.76 15.42
CA LYS A 79 -49.66 -4.52 16.67
C LYS A 79 -48.25 -5.05 16.87
N GLY A 80 -47.41 -5.03 15.82
CA GLY A 80 -46.03 -5.48 15.84
C GLY A 80 -45.86 -6.97 15.57
N LEU A 81 -44.64 -7.36 15.22
CA LEU A 81 -44.32 -8.71 14.72
C LEU A 81 -44.70 -9.84 15.67
N ALA A 82 -44.42 -9.71 16.98
CA ALA A 82 -44.74 -10.76 17.96
C ALA A 82 -46.25 -11.02 18.07
N ALA A 83 -47.05 -9.97 18.14
CA ALA A 83 -48.52 -10.07 18.18
C ALA A 83 -49.07 -10.71 16.90
N ARG A 84 -48.54 -10.32 15.73
CA ARG A 84 -48.95 -10.89 14.44
C ARG A 84 -48.53 -12.35 14.26
N LEU A 85 -47.38 -12.74 14.80
CA LEU A 85 -46.98 -14.16 14.82
C LEU A 85 -47.88 -14.97 15.75
N ASN A 86 -48.26 -14.44 16.91
CA ASN A 86 -49.20 -15.09 17.82
C ASN A 86 -50.60 -15.21 17.22
N GLU A 87 -51.08 -14.20 16.51
CA GLU A 87 -52.32 -14.25 15.74
C GLU A 87 -52.25 -15.32 14.63
N ALA A 88 -51.12 -15.41 13.92
CA ALA A 88 -50.91 -16.44 12.92
C ALA A 88 -50.93 -17.86 13.52
N ILE A 89 -50.41 -18.05 14.74
CA ILE A 89 -50.42 -19.33 15.47
C ILE A 89 -51.85 -19.76 15.81
N ASP A 90 -52.73 -18.82 16.20
CA ASP A 90 -54.13 -19.13 16.51
C ASP A 90 -54.91 -19.52 15.25
N LEU A 91 -54.61 -18.86 14.13
CA LEU A 91 -55.30 -19.04 12.85
C LEU A 91 -54.76 -20.19 11.98
N ALA A 92 -53.63 -20.78 12.39
CA ALA A 92 -52.98 -21.87 11.69
C ALA A 92 -53.82 -23.15 11.70
N ARG A 93 -54.08 -23.70 10.52
CA ARG A 93 -54.78 -24.98 10.33
C ARG A 93 -53.81 -26.15 10.14
N GLY A 94 -52.55 -25.85 9.84
CA GLY A 94 -51.50 -26.82 9.58
C GLY A 94 -51.02 -27.55 10.82
N ARG A 95 -50.67 -28.83 10.64
CA ARG A 95 -49.95 -29.63 11.64
C ARG A 95 -48.57 -29.03 11.93
N TYR A 96 -47.92 -28.52 10.89
CA TYR A 96 -46.65 -27.81 10.98
C TYR A 96 -46.85 -26.31 10.77
N PHE A 97 -46.14 -25.50 11.55
CA PHE A 97 -46.11 -24.05 11.42
C PHE A 97 -44.73 -23.62 10.91
N ALA A 98 -44.69 -22.87 9.82
CA ALA A 98 -43.47 -22.35 9.22
C ALA A 98 -43.50 -20.82 9.19
N ARG A 99 -42.37 -20.19 9.52
CA ARG A 99 -42.23 -18.73 9.48
C ARG A 99 -41.57 -18.29 8.17
N MET A 100 -41.97 -17.14 7.62
CA MET A 100 -41.33 -16.52 6.45
C MET A 100 -41.28 -14.99 6.61
N ASP A 101 -40.14 -14.38 6.25
CA ASP A 101 -40.00 -12.92 6.18
C ASP A 101 -40.54 -12.36 4.86
N GLN A 102 -41.07 -11.13 4.92
CA GLN A 102 -41.67 -10.42 3.79
C GLN A 102 -40.67 -10.03 2.68
N ASP A 103 -39.37 -10.06 2.93
CA ASP A 103 -38.30 -9.62 2.01
C ASP A 103 -37.26 -10.70 1.65
N ASP A 104 -37.43 -11.91 2.19
CA ASP A 104 -36.56 -13.07 1.97
C ASP A 104 -37.07 -13.98 0.84
N VAL A 105 -36.23 -14.93 0.40
CA VAL A 105 -36.59 -15.89 -0.67
C VAL A 105 -36.37 -17.33 -0.20
N SER A 106 -37.44 -18.12 -0.11
CA SER A 106 -37.34 -19.55 0.23
C SER A 106 -36.91 -20.37 -0.97
N TYR A 107 -36.07 -21.38 -0.74
CA TYR A 107 -35.67 -22.31 -1.80
C TYR A 107 -36.78 -23.33 -2.06
N PRO A 108 -37.00 -23.80 -3.30
CA PRO A 108 -38.14 -24.66 -3.66
C PRO A 108 -38.26 -25.92 -2.79
N GLU A 109 -37.14 -26.49 -2.38
CA GLU A 109 -37.07 -27.72 -1.60
C GLU A 109 -37.16 -27.53 -0.07
N ARG A 110 -37.32 -26.28 0.42
CA ARG A 110 -37.28 -25.97 1.86
C ARG A 110 -38.28 -26.81 2.67
N PHE A 111 -39.55 -26.80 2.28
CA PHE A 111 -40.60 -27.47 3.06
C PHE A 111 -40.43 -28.98 3.12
N ALA A 112 -40.12 -29.62 1.99
CA ALA A 112 -39.88 -31.06 1.93
C ALA A 112 -38.74 -31.48 2.86
N ARG A 113 -37.63 -30.72 2.87
CA ARG A 113 -36.46 -31.00 3.73
C ARG A 113 -36.74 -30.82 5.21
N GLN A 114 -37.53 -29.81 5.57
CA GLN A 114 -37.84 -29.55 6.98
C GLN A 114 -38.84 -30.56 7.55
N ILE A 115 -39.83 -30.99 6.75
CA ILE A 115 -40.72 -32.11 7.12
C ILE A 115 -39.90 -33.39 7.29
N GLU A 116 -39.02 -33.72 6.34
CA GLU A 116 -38.17 -34.91 6.42
C GLU A 116 -37.36 -34.95 7.74
N ALA A 117 -36.83 -33.80 8.16
CA ALA A 117 -36.10 -33.68 9.43
C ALA A 117 -37.00 -33.89 10.65
N LEU A 118 -38.20 -33.29 10.68
CA LEU A 118 -39.15 -33.40 11.79
C LEU A 118 -39.79 -34.79 11.91
N ASP A 119 -39.95 -35.49 10.79
CA ASP A 119 -40.49 -36.86 10.77
C ASP A 119 -39.40 -37.88 11.13
N ARG A 120 -38.14 -37.64 10.74
CA ARG A 120 -37.00 -38.52 11.07
C ARG A 120 -36.67 -38.50 12.56
N ASP A 121 -36.81 -37.37 13.22
CA ASP A 121 -36.56 -37.23 14.65
C ASP A 121 -37.80 -36.64 15.36
N PRO A 122 -38.70 -37.51 15.88
CA PRO A 122 -39.91 -37.06 16.55
C PRO A 122 -39.67 -36.22 17.80
N GLN A 123 -38.44 -36.20 18.34
CA GLN A 123 -38.08 -35.35 19.48
C GLN A 123 -37.72 -33.92 19.08
N LEU A 124 -37.61 -33.60 17.78
CA LEU A 124 -37.38 -32.24 17.32
C LEU A 124 -38.67 -31.41 17.43
N ASP A 125 -38.62 -30.35 18.23
CA ASP A 125 -39.72 -29.40 18.38
C ASP A 125 -39.70 -28.32 17.31
N LEU A 126 -38.49 -27.86 16.96
CA LEU A 126 -38.25 -26.77 16.03
C LEU A 126 -37.02 -27.06 15.17
N VAL A 127 -37.15 -26.95 13.85
CA VAL A 127 -36.06 -27.04 12.89
C VAL A 127 -35.89 -25.73 12.14
N ALA A 128 -34.65 -25.27 12.00
CA ALA A 128 -34.27 -24.18 11.13
C ALA A 128 -33.44 -24.70 9.95
N ALA A 129 -33.15 -23.85 8.98
CA ALA A 129 -32.18 -24.11 7.93
C ALA A 129 -31.15 -23.00 7.87
N ARG A 130 -29.96 -23.31 7.34
CA ARG A 130 -28.98 -22.27 7.01
C ARG A 130 -29.54 -21.36 5.92
N ALA A 131 -29.07 -20.12 5.92
CA ALA A 131 -29.47 -19.13 4.93
C ALA A 131 -28.25 -18.47 4.30
N VAL A 132 -28.29 -18.30 2.99
CA VAL A 132 -27.36 -17.39 2.31
C VAL A 132 -27.83 -15.95 2.53
N THR A 133 -26.93 -14.98 2.44
CA THR A 133 -27.29 -13.56 2.52
C THR A 133 -27.26 -12.93 1.12
N ILE A 134 -28.25 -12.10 0.80
CA ILE A 134 -28.37 -11.36 -0.47
C ILE A 134 -28.47 -9.85 -0.22
N ALA A 135 -27.92 -9.05 -1.14
CA ALA A 135 -28.05 -7.59 -1.13
C ALA A 135 -29.35 -7.15 -1.84
N GLY A 136 -29.61 -5.83 -1.85
CA GLY A 136 -30.82 -5.25 -2.46
C GLY A 136 -31.01 -5.61 -3.94
N ASP A 137 -29.92 -5.85 -4.67
CA ASP A 137 -29.85 -6.29 -6.07
C ASP A 137 -29.83 -7.82 -6.24
N HIS A 138 -30.23 -8.59 -5.21
CA HIS A 138 -30.21 -10.06 -5.17
C HIS A 138 -28.79 -10.68 -5.23
N LEU A 139 -27.75 -9.86 -5.06
CA LEU A 139 -26.37 -10.33 -5.11
C LEU A 139 -25.99 -11.11 -3.85
N LEU A 140 -25.45 -12.31 -4.03
CA LEU A 140 -24.98 -13.15 -2.93
C LEU A 140 -23.83 -12.47 -2.17
N THR A 141 -24.02 -12.25 -0.87
CA THR A 141 -23.05 -11.56 0.00
C THR A 141 -22.36 -12.50 1.00
N GLY A 142 -22.94 -13.66 1.31
CA GLY A 142 -22.39 -14.61 2.28
C GLY A 142 -23.40 -15.62 2.82
N ILE A 143 -23.15 -16.17 4.01
CA ILE A 143 -24.02 -17.11 4.74
C ILE A 143 -24.23 -16.59 6.17
N LEU A 144 -25.46 -16.67 6.67
CA LEU A 144 -25.78 -16.34 8.05
C LEU A 144 -25.09 -17.33 9.01
N PRO A 145 -24.57 -16.84 10.16
CA PRO A 145 -24.02 -17.73 11.18
C PRO A 145 -25.13 -18.65 11.71
N ALA A 146 -24.76 -19.91 11.91
CA ALA A 146 -25.60 -20.99 12.39
C ALA A 146 -24.80 -21.83 13.40
N SER A 147 -25.41 -22.21 14.52
CA SER A 147 -24.80 -23.14 15.47
C SER A 147 -24.95 -24.57 14.96
N ALA A 148 -23.96 -25.44 15.17
CA ALA A 148 -24.15 -26.88 14.93
C ALA A 148 -25.22 -27.43 15.89
N GLU A 149 -25.95 -28.48 15.50
CA GLU A 149 -27.08 -29.04 16.28
C GLU A 149 -26.73 -29.28 17.76
N LYS A 150 -25.57 -29.88 18.03
CA LYS A 150 -25.07 -30.16 19.40
C LYS A 150 -24.72 -28.90 20.21
N GLU A 151 -24.52 -27.76 19.55
CA GLU A 151 -24.10 -26.51 20.19
C GLU A 151 -25.24 -25.52 20.43
N ILE A 152 -26.44 -25.76 19.88
CA ILE A 152 -27.54 -24.77 19.92
C ILE A 152 -27.92 -24.41 21.36
N SER A 153 -28.12 -25.41 22.23
CA SER A 153 -28.59 -25.20 23.61
C SER A 153 -27.46 -25.21 24.67
N THR A 154 -26.21 -25.49 24.29
CA THR A 154 -25.11 -25.64 25.29
C THR A 154 -24.52 -24.31 25.77
N LYS A 155 -24.76 -23.21 25.04
CA LYS A 155 -24.22 -21.87 25.36
C LYS A 155 -25.30 -20.79 25.28
N PRO A 156 -26.41 -20.88 26.04
CA PRO A 156 -27.55 -19.98 25.93
C PRO A 156 -27.20 -18.50 26.19
N TRP A 157 -26.13 -18.24 26.96
CA TRP A 157 -25.61 -16.87 27.18
C TRP A 157 -25.03 -16.22 25.92
N ARG A 158 -24.66 -16.98 24.88
CA ARG A 158 -24.21 -16.45 23.58
C ARG A 158 -25.38 -16.12 22.63
N GLY A 159 -26.59 -16.55 22.94
CA GLY A 159 -27.74 -16.53 22.03
C GLY A 159 -27.75 -17.75 21.09
N PHE A 160 -28.91 -17.95 20.46
CA PHE A 160 -29.21 -19.09 19.61
C PHE A 160 -29.12 -18.69 18.13
N TYR A 161 -28.19 -19.27 17.39
CA TYR A 161 -28.00 -18.94 15.98
C TYR A 161 -28.88 -19.79 15.08
N LEU A 162 -30.19 -19.53 15.12
CA LEU A 162 -31.21 -20.15 14.25
C LEU A 162 -31.90 -19.04 13.45
N PRO A 163 -31.65 -18.91 12.13
CA PRO A 163 -32.27 -17.86 11.33
C PRO A 163 -33.80 -17.89 11.45
N HIS A 164 -34.38 -16.86 12.07
CA HIS A 164 -35.83 -16.79 12.31
C HIS A 164 -36.70 -17.10 11.07
N PRO A 165 -36.41 -16.60 9.84
CA PRO A 165 -37.24 -16.87 8.66
C PRO A 165 -37.20 -18.29 8.15
N THR A 166 -36.34 -19.16 8.71
CA THR A 166 -36.29 -20.57 8.34
C THR A 166 -37.00 -21.47 9.34
N TRP A 167 -37.58 -20.97 10.42
CA TRP A 167 -38.19 -21.81 11.45
C TRP A 167 -39.39 -22.60 10.94
N MET A 168 -39.42 -23.90 11.25
CA MET A 168 -40.56 -24.81 11.10
C MET A 168 -40.64 -25.72 12.31
N GLY A 169 -41.84 -25.94 12.85
CA GLY A 169 -42.06 -26.82 14.00
C GLY A 169 -43.51 -27.29 14.09
N ARG A 170 -43.79 -28.16 15.06
CA ARG A 170 -45.16 -28.62 15.34
C ARG A 170 -46.00 -27.47 15.88
N ILE A 171 -47.24 -27.31 15.42
CA ILE A 171 -48.10 -26.19 15.84
C ILE A 171 -48.34 -26.17 17.36
N GLU A 172 -48.36 -27.34 18.01
CA GLU A 172 -48.52 -27.49 19.45
C GLU A 172 -47.37 -26.83 20.22
N TRP A 173 -46.14 -26.87 19.70
CA TRP A 173 -44.98 -26.23 20.33
C TRP A 173 -45.13 -24.70 20.32
N PHE A 174 -45.56 -24.12 19.20
CA PHE A 174 -45.83 -22.68 19.11
C PHE A 174 -47.02 -22.23 19.96
N ARG A 175 -48.03 -23.09 20.16
CA ARG A 175 -49.15 -22.82 21.07
C ARG A 175 -48.72 -22.90 22.54
N LYS A 176 -47.82 -23.83 22.89
CA LYS A 176 -47.21 -23.93 24.24
C LYS A 176 -46.30 -22.73 24.52
N TYR A 177 -45.44 -22.37 23.58
CA TYR A 177 -44.48 -21.28 23.69
C TYR A 177 -44.82 -20.14 22.73
N ARG A 178 -45.73 -19.27 23.18
CA ARG A 178 -46.08 -18.05 22.43
C ARG A 178 -44.98 -17.00 22.51
N TYR A 179 -44.91 -16.11 21.52
CA TYR A 179 -44.01 -14.95 21.56
C TYR A 179 -44.44 -14.00 22.70
N ALA A 180 -43.49 -13.41 23.42
CA ALA A 180 -43.81 -12.45 24.48
C ALA A 180 -44.42 -11.15 23.92
N GLU A 181 -45.42 -10.59 24.60
CA GLU A 181 -46.08 -9.32 24.23
C GLU A 181 -46.10 -8.34 25.42
N PRO A 182 -45.55 -7.11 25.27
CA PRO A 182 -44.76 -6.65 24.13
C PRO A 182 -43.40 -7.36 24.03
N GLY A 183 -43.01 -7.75 22.83
CA GLY A 183 -41.76 -8.48 22.60
C GLY A 183 -40.52 -7.61 22.85
N PRO A 184 -39.40 -8.20 23.33
CA PRO A 184 -38.15 -7.49 23.44
C PRO A 184 -37.67 -7.00 22.07
N TYR A 185 -37.28 -5.73 21.98
CA TYR A 185 -36.94 -5.05 20.74
C TYR A 185 -35.90 -5.82 19.87
N PHE A 186 -36.35 -6.36 18.72
CA PHE A 186 -35.56 -7.17 17.77
C PHE A 186 -34.97 -8.47 18.37
N TYR A 187 -35.58 -9.01 19.42
CA TYR A 187 -35.09 -10.16 20.19
C TYR A 187 -36.20 -11.14 20.59
N GLU A 188 -37.39 -11.03 19.99
CA GLU A 188 -38.55 -11.87 20.24
C GLU A 188 -38.28 -13.37 19.99
N ASP A 189 -37.46 -13.69 18.98
CA ASP A 189 -37.00 -15.04 18.65
C ASP A 189 -36.06 -15.60 19.75
N GLN A 190 -35.09 -14.79 20.17
CA GLN A 190 -34.08 -15.19 21.15
C GLN A 190 -34.66 -15.34 22.56
N GLU A 191 -35.62 -14.51 22.94
CA GLU A 191 -36.36 -14.67 24.21
C GLU A 191 -37.12 -15.98 24.22
N LEU A 192 -37.85 -16.27 23.15
CA LEU A 192 -38.64 -17.49 23.02
C LEU A 192 -37.77 -18.74 23.11
N LEU A 193 -36.65 -18.77 22.37
CA LEU A 193 -35.69 -19.87 22.45
C LEU A 193 -35.08 -19.99 23.84
N LEU A 194 -34.66 -18.88 24.45
CA LEU A 194 -34.10 -18.92 25.81
C LEU A 194 -35.11 -19.46 26.83
N ARG A 195 -36.38 -19.09 26.71
CA ARG A 195 -37.42 -19.57 27.63
C ARG A 195 -37.73 -21.06 27.46
N SER A 196 -37.63 -21.58 26.23
CA SER A 196 -38.03 -22.94 25.88
C SER A 196 -36.88 -23.96 25.81
N HIS A 197 -35.61 -23.52 25.73
CA HIS A 197 -34.47 -24.39 25.42
C HIS A 197 -34.19 -25.55 26.39
N GLU A 198 -34.65 -25.48 27.64
CA GLU A 198 -34.48 -26.55 28.63
C GLU A 198 -35.46 -27.71 28.40
N GLU A 199 -36.60 -27.42 27.78
CA GLU A 199 -37.69 -28.37 27.53
C GLU A 199 -37.90 -28.65 26.04
N SER A 200 -37.07 -28.07 25.16
CA SER A 200 -37.25 -28.16 23.71
C SER A 200 -35.96 -28.57 23.00
N ARG A 201 -36.10 -29.36 21.94
CA ARG A 201 -34.98 -29.76 21.08
C ARG A 201 -35.02 -29.02 19.74
N PHE A 202 -33.91 -28.36 19.43
CA PHE A 202 -33.76 -27.55 18.22
C PHE A 202 -32.84 -28.23 17.21
N GLY A 203 -33.25 -28.25 15.95
CA GLY A 203 -32.48 -28.79 14.83
C GLY A 203 -32.10 -27.71 13.82
N ILE A 204 -31.03 -27.96 13.06
CA ILE A 204 -30.67 -27.11 11.92
C ILE A 204 -30.20 -27.93 10.72
N ILE A 205 -30.78 -27.62 9.57
CA ILE A 205 -30.37 -28.22 8.29
C ILE A 205 -29.14 -27.48 7.77
N GLU A 206 -28.05 -28.22 7.56
CA GLU A 206 -26.77 -27.68 7.07
C GLU A 206 -26.82 -27.18 5.63
N GLU A 207 -27.80 -27.65 4.84
CA GLU A 207 -28.07 -27.15 3.50
C GLU A 207 -28.70 -25.76 3.57
N PRO A 208 -28.20 -24.75 2.82
CA PRO A 208 -28.87 -23.46 2.71
C PRO A 208 -30.19 -23.61 1.93
N LEU A 209 -31.30 -23.25 2.58
CA LEU A 209 -32.67 -23.38 2.05
C LEU A 209 -33.42 -22.04 2.01
N LEU A 210 -32.73 -20.93 2.25
CA LEU A 210 -33.27 -19.58 2.22
C LEU A 210 -32.20 -18.57 1.82
N ALA A 211 -32.59 -17.53 1.09
CA ALA A 211 -31.80 -16.34 0.86
C ALA A 211 -32.35 -15.17 1.70
N TYR A 212 -31.56 -14.77 2.69
CA TYR A 212 -31.82 -13.71 3.65
C TYR A 212 -31.39 -12.34 3.13
N ARG A 213 -32.27 -11.35 3.10
CA ARG A 213 -31.96 -10.02 2.56
C ARG A 213 -31.33 -9.11 3.61
N LEU A 214 -30.13 -8.61 3.30
CA LEU A 214 -29.45 -7.61 4.12
C LEU A 214 -29.94 -6.20 3.77
N ARG A 215 -30.64 -5.57 4.71
CA ARG A 215 -30.94 -4.12 4.63
C ARG A 215 -29.65 -3.30 4.87
N GLU A 216 -29.46 -2.20 4.14
CA GLU A 216 -28.25 -1.38 4.24
C GLU A 216 -27.95 -0.94 5.70
N LYS A 217 -26.66 -1.03 6.08
CA LYS A 217 -26.04 -0.59 7.35
C LYS A 217 -26.98 -0.54 8.57
N THR A 218 -26.94 -1.57 9.40
CA THR A 218 -27.53 -1.52 10.74
C THR A 218 -26.97 -0.33 11.53
N SER A 219 -27.83 0.62 11.90
CA SER A 219 -27.44 1.79 12.69
C SER A 219 -26.85 1.34 14.03
N TRP A 220 -25.74 1.95 14.46
CA TRP A 220 -25.11 1.66 15.74
C TRP A 220 -26.07 1.88 16.93
N ARG A 221 -27.00 2.84 16.81
CA ARG A 221 -28.06 3.06 17.82
C ARG A 221 -28.96 1.85 17.96
N LYS A 222 -29.32 1.20 16.85
CA LYS A 222 -30.10 -0.03 16.86
C LYS A 222 -29.31 -1.15 17.54
N LEU A 223 -28.05 -1.35 17.15
CA LEU A 223 -27.18 -2.38 17.77
C LEU A 223 -27.07 -2.21 19.29
N ILE A 224 -26.79 -1.01 19.79
CA ILE A 224 -26.70 -0.76 21.23
C ILE A 224 -28.04 -1.02 21.92
N LYS A 225 -29.15 -0.52 21.36
CA LYS A 225 -30.50 -0.75 21.93
C LYS A 225 -30.82 -2.23 22.03
N THR A 226 -30.49 -3.00 20.98
CA THR A 226 -30.62 -4.46 20.96
C THR A 226 -29.77 -5.12 22.07
N ARG A 227 -28.52 -4.70 22.26
CA ARG A 227 -27.64 -5.23 23.34
C ARG A 227 -28.17 -4.91 24.73
N LEU A 228 -28.71 -3.71 24.94
CA LEU A 228 -29.28 -3.30 26.24
C LEU A 228 -30.57 -4.06 26.56
N THR A 229 -31.25 -4.61 25.55
CA THR A 229 -32.51 -5.35 25.73
C THR A 229 -32.28 -6.82 26.10
N ILE A 230 -31.27 -7.49 25.51
CA ILE A 230 -31.01 -8.92 25.76
C ILE A 230 -30.49 -9.20 27.17
N LEU A 231 -29.62 -8.35 27.72
CA LEU A 231 -28.95 -8.64 28.98
C LEU A 231 -29.94 -8.79 30.15
N PRO A 232 -30.93 -7.88 30.35
CA PRO A 232 -31.97 -8.08 31.36
C PRO A 232 -32.78 -9.36 31.19
N VAL A 233 -33.08 -9.76 29.94
CA VAL A 233 -33.81 -11.00 29.63
C VAL A 233 -33.00 -12.23 30.07
N GLN A 234 -31.70 -12.26 29.75
CA GLN A 234 -30.80 -13.34 30.17
C GLN A 234 -30.62 -13.39 31.69
N LEU A 235 -30.46 -12.24 32.36
CA LEU A 235 -30.31 -12.20 33.82
C LEU A 235 -31.59 -12.64 34.54
N ARG A 236 -32.76 -12.21 34.08
CA ARG A 236 -34.06 -12.67 34.61
C ARG A 236 -34.29 -14.17 34.38
N HIS A 237 -33.68 -14.76 33.37
CA HIS A 237 -33.74 -16.20 33.14
C HIS A 237 -32.78 -16.98 34.05
N PHE A 238 -31.51 -16.56 34.12
CA PHE A 238 -30.46 -17.34 34.80
C PHE A 238 -30.42 -17.15 36.33
N LEU A 239 -30.69 -15.95 36.84
CA LEU A 239 -30.55 -15.65 38.28
C LEU A 239 -31.57 -16.41 39.15
N PRO A 240 -32.88 -16.45 38.83
CA PRO A 240 -33.85 -17.19 39.64
C PRO A 240 -33.59 -18.70 39.67
N LYS A 241 -32.89 -19.23 38.66
CA LYS A 241 -32.52 -20.65 38.55
C LYS A 241 -31.19 -20.99 39.23
N GLY A 242 -30.52 -20.04 39.87
CA GLY A 242 -29.21 -20.24 40.49
C GLY A 242 -28.04 -20.45 39.51
N GLN A 243 -28.24 -20.19 38.21
CA GLN A 243 -27.23 -20.40 37.17
C GLN A 243 -26.22 -19.23 37.09
N LEU A 244 -25.47 -19.01 38.18
CA LEU A 244 -24.56 -17.86 38.33
C LEU A 244 -23.47 -17.80 37.24
N PHE A 245 -22.96 -18.96 36.80
CA PHE A 245 -21.98 -19.02 35.72
C PHE A 245 -22.55 -18.48 34.39
N PHE A 246 -23.78 -18.83 34.03
CA PHE A 246 -24.42 -18.35 32.80
C PHE A 246 -24.75 -16.86 32.88
N ALA A 247 -25.18 -16.37 34.05
CA ALA A 247 -25.39 -14.95 34.29
C ALA A 247 -24.09 -14.15 34.13
N LEU A 248 -22.97 -14.61 34.71
CA LEU A 248 -21.66 -13.99 34.55
C LEU A 248 -21.20 -14.01 33.08
N MET A 249 -21.32 -15.15 32.41
CA MET A 249 -20.94 -15.28 31.01
C MET A 249 -21.81 -14.42 30.06
N ALA A 250 -23.08 -14.19 30.38
CA ALA A 250 -23.96 -13.27 29.66
C ALA A 250 -23.45 -11.82 29.77
N VAL A 251 -23.07 -11.38 30.99
CA VAL A 251 -22.47 -10.05 31.22
C VAL A 251 -21.17 -9.89 30.44
N LEU A 252 -20.25 -10.86 30.51
CA LEU A 252 -18.98 -10.81 29.79
C LEU A 252 -19.19 -10.78 28.26
N THR A 253 -20.14 -11.58 27.75
CA THR A 253 -20.48 -11.59 26.32
C THR A 253 -21.08 -10.26 25.88
N PHE A 254 -21.92 -9.64 26.71
CA PHE A 254 -22.47 -8.31 26.47
C PHE A 254 -21.36 -7.25 26.37
N ILE A 255 -20.45 -7.20 27.34
CA ILE A 255 -19.32 -6.25 27.35
C ILE A 255 -18.45 -6.44 26.10
N GLY A 256 -18.07 -7.68 25.79
CA GLY A 256 -17.25 -7.99 24.62
C GLY A 256 -17.91 -7.60 23.29
N ARG A 257 -19.22 -7.87 23.13
CA ARG A 257 -19.96 -7.47 21.93
C ARG A 257 -20.13 -5.96 21.83
N LEU A 258 -20.38 -5.27 22.94
CA LEU A 258 -20.50 -3.81 22.96
C LEU A 258 -19.17 -3.14 22.59
N ALA A 259 -18.06 -3.60 23.18
CA ALA A 259 -16.71 -3.12 22.85
C ALA A 259 -16.39 -3.32 21.36
N LEU A 260 -16.68 -4.51 20.80
CA LEU A 260 -16.52 -4.77 19.38
C LEU A 260 -17.39 -3.85 18.51
N ASP A 261 -18.67 -3.67 18.85
CA ASP A 261 -19.59 -2.81 18.10
C ASP A 261 -19.16 -1.32 18.14
N VAL A 262 -18.47 -0.87 19.20
CA VAL A 262 -17.87 0.48 19.32
C VAL A 262 -16.55 0.61 18.57
N LEU A 263 -15.68 -0.39 18.63
CA LEU A 263 -14.36 -0.35 17.98
C LEU A 263 -14.42 -0.58 16.46
N ARG A 264 -15.41 -1.33 15.96
CA ARG A 264 -15.56 -1.69 14.55
C ARG A 264 -15.61 -0.48 13.58
N PRO A 265 -16.38 0.59 13.84
CA PRO A 265 -16.38 1.79 13.00
C PRO A 265 -15.01 2.49 12.94
N VAL A 266 -14.27 2.48 14.05
CA VAL A 266 -12.94 3.10 14.18
C VAL A 266 -11.89 2.28 13.42
N LEU A 267 -11.95 0.95 13.55
CA LEU A 267 -11.00 0.01 12.93
C LEU A 267 -11.37 -0.39 11.50
N GLY A 268 -12.53 0.06 10.98
CA GLY A 268 -13.01 -0.29 9.64
C GLY A 268 -13.36 -1.78 9.45
N ILE A 269 -13.66 -2.50 10.54
CA ILE A 269 -13.98 -3.93 10.53
C ILE A 269 -15.48 -4.12 10.24
N THR A 270 -15.81 -4.79 9.13
CA THR A 270 -17.20 -5.16 8.78
C THR A 270 -17.69 -6.34 9.63
N TYR A 271 -19.02 -6.45 9.86
CA TYR A 271 -19.61 -7.62 10.52
C TYR A 271 -19.14 -8.92 9.85
N PRO A 272 -18.82 -9.98 10.63
CA PRO A 272 -18.42 -11.25 10.07
C PRO A 272 -19.64 -11.93 9.43
N ILE A 273 -19.92 -11.59 8.17
CA ILE A 273 -20.67 -12.48 7.30
C ILE A 273 -19.66 -13.53 6.83
N ALA A 274 -19.94 -14.81 7.10
CA ALA A 274 -19.11 -15.87 6.57
C ALA A 274 -19.14 -15.78 5.04
N ARG A 275 -17.99 -15.51 4.41
CA ARG A 275 -17.92 -15.45 2.95
C ARG A 275 -18.25 -16.82 2.40
N VAL A 276 -19.24 -16.89 1.50
CA VAL A 276 -19.52 -18.11 0.74
C VAL A 276 -18.24 -18.49 0.00
N ARG A 277 -17.74 -19.68 0.29
CA ARG A 277 -16.62 -20.31 -0.41
C ARG A 277 -17.17 -21.52 -1.12
N GLY A 278 -17.71 -21.30 -2.31
CA GLY A 278 -18.24 -22.39 -3.12
C GLY A 278 -18.96 -21.83 -4.34
N GLU A 279 -18.51 -22.26 -5.52
CA GLU A 279 -19.18 -22.02 -6.80
C GLU A 279 -20.58 -22.67 -6.81
N GLU A 280 -20.73 -23.77 -6.05
CA GLU A 280 -21.98 -24.51 -5.81
C GLU A 280 -23.10 -23.67 -5.21
N ALA A 281 -22.87 -22.97 -4.10
CA ALA A 281 -23.93 -22.19 -3.43
C ALA A 281 -24.39 -21.00 -4.31
N PHE A 282 -23.49 -20.45 -5.12
CA PHE A 282 -23.80 -19.40 -6.07
C PHE A 282 -24.61 -19.94 -7.26
N GLN A 283 -24.21 -21.08 -7.82
CA GLN A 283 -24.95 -21.73 -8.89
C GLN A 283 -26.34 -22.17 -8.41
N LYS A 284 -26.44 -22.71 -7.19
CA LYS A 284 -27.70 -23.08 -6.56
C LYS A 284 -28.62 -21.87 -6.38
N TRP A 285 -28.13 -20.77 -5.81
CA TRP A 285 -28.90 -19.52 -5.68
C TRP A 285 -29.39 -18.99 -7.04
N ARG A 286 -28.53 -19.01 -8.06
CA ARG A 286 -28.88 -18.58 -9.41
C ARG A 286 -30.00 -19.45 -10.00
N ASN A 287 -29.90 -20.77 -9.86
CA ASN A 287 -30.92 -21.69 -10.32
C ASN A 287 -32.26 -21.44 -9.61
N VAL A 288 -32.24 -21.22 -8.29
CA VAL A 288 -33.43 -20.87 -7.50
C VAL A 288 -34.05 -19.56 -7.99
N LEU A 289 -33.24 -18.51 -8.18
CA LEU A 289 -33.74 -17.21 -8.64
C LEU A 289 -34.38 -17.31 -10.03
N ASN A 290 -33.72 -18.01 -10.96
CA ASN A 290 -34.27 -18.28 -12.29
C ASN A 290 -35.57 -19.07 -12.21
N HIS A 291 -35.58 -20.16 -11.43
CA HIS A 291 -36.76 -20.99 -11.23
C HIS A 291 -37.93 -20.23 -10.58
N ILE A 292 -37.68 -19.19 -9.77
CA ILE A 292 -38.76 -18.36 -9.20
C ILE A 292 -39.25 -17.30 -10.20
N GLN A 293 -38.37 -16.85 -11.10
CA GLN A 293 -38.67 -15.80 -12.09
C GLN A 293 -39.22 -16.32 -13.42
N GLU A 294 -39.05 -17.62 -13.74
CA GLU A 294 -39.58 -18.23 -14.96
C GLU A 294 -41.10 -18.00 -15.12
N GLY A 295 -41.52 -17.31 -16.18
CA GLY A 295 -42.94 -16.98 -16.43
C GLY A 295 -43.42 -15.63 -15.87
N VAL A 296 -42.55 -14.84 -15.23
CA VAL A 296 -42.85 -13.48 -14.77
C VAL A 296 -42.19 -12.48 -15.73
N GLY A 297 -42.96 -11.90 -16.66
CA GLY A 297 -42.43 -11.06 -17.75
C GLY A 297 -41.55 -9.87 -17.30
N ASP A 298 -40.43 -9.68 -18.01
CA ASP A 298 -39.52 -8.53 -18.22
C ASP A 298 -39.34 -7.38 -17.20
N ARG A 299 -39.87 -7.44 -15.97
CA ARG A 299 -39.82 -6.30 -15.01
C ARG A 299 -38.71 -6.36 -13.96
N LEU A 300 -37.80 -7.33 -13.99
CA LEU A 300 -36.70 -7.44 -13.03
C LEU A 300 -35.35 -7.46 -13.75
N GLU A 301 -34.54 -6.42 -13.54
CA GLU A 301 -33.21 -6.29 -14.14
C GLU A 301 -32.32 -7.49 -13.81
N LYS A 302 -31.66 -8.05 -14.83
CA LYS A 302 -30.68 -9.13 -14.67
C LYS A 302 -29.51 -8.63 -13.78
N PRO A 303 -29.15 -9.33 -12.70
CA PRO A 303 -28.11 -8.88 -11.79
C PRO A 303 -26.75 -8.84 -12.49
N ALA A 304 -26.11 -7.67 -12.45
CA ALA A 304 -24.74 -7.50 -12.92
C ALA A 304 -23.77 -8.23 -11.97
N LEU A 305 -22.94 -9.10 -12.53
CA LEU A 305 -21.83 -9.77 -11.84
C LEU A 305 -20.81 -8.73 -11.35
N GLN A 306 -20.96 -8.23 -10.12
CA GLN A 306 -19.82 -7.69 -9.39
C GLN A 306 -19.17 -8.80 -8.58
N ASN A 307 -18.15 -9.42 -9.19
CA ASN A 307 -17.14 -10.14 -8.46
C ASN A 307 -16.61 -9.22 -7.35
N ASN A 308 -16.97 -9.50 -6.10
CA ASN A 308 -16.23 -9.04 -4.91
C ASN A 308 -14.88 -9.79 -4.82
N ALA A 309 -14.15 -9.79 -5.94
CA ALA A 309 -12.70 -9.86 -5.91
C ALA A 309 -12.24 -8.79 -4.92
N PHE A 310 -11.20 -9.11 -4.15
CA PHE A 310 -10.40 -8.11 -3.46
C PHE A 310 -10.30 -6.92 -4.40
N ASN A 311 -10.89 -5.77 -4.06
CA ASN A 311 -10.76 -4.60 -4.89
C ASN A 311 -9.41 -3.99 -4.51
N PRO A 312 -8.30 -4.31 -5.19
CA PRO A 312 -6.99 -3.81 -4.80
C PRO A 312 -7.01 -2.28 -4.71
N LEU A 313 -7.89 -1.63 -5.49
CA LEU A 313 -8.09 -0.18 -5.54
C LEU A 313 -8.50 0.43 -4.19
N LYS A 314 -9.11 -0.33 -3.27
CA LYS A 314 -9.44 0.15 -1.92
C LYS A 314 -8.19 0.32 -1.05
N HIS A 315 -7.16 -0.50 -1.28
CA HIS A 315 -5.90 -0.47 -0.53
C HIS A 315 -4.77 0.28 -1.25
N VAL A 316 -4.97 0.67 -2.52
CA VAL A 316 -4.00 1.46 -3.30
C VAL A 316 -3.49 2.70 -2.54
N PRO A 317 -4.32 3.52 -1.86
CA PRO A 317 -3.81 4.66 -1.10
C PRO A 317 -2.75 4.29 -0.05
N LEU A 318 -2.99 3.24 0.73
CA LEU A 318 -2.06 2.77 1.76
C LEU A 318 -0.80 2.16 1.13
N ILE A 319 -0.96 1.34 0.09
CA ILE A 319 0.16 0.74 -0.64
C ILE A 319 1.06 1.84 -1.23
N LEU A 320 0.46 2.84 -1.89
CA LEU A 320 1.20 3.96 -2.46
C LEU A 320 1.92 4.77 -1.38
N TRP A 321 1.27 5.05 -0.26
CA TRP A 321 1.93 5.76 0.84
C TRP A 321 3.15 4.99 1.36
N VAL A 322 3.03 3.67 1.58
CA VAL A 322 4.15 2.83 2.02
C VAL A 322 5.26 2.79 0.97
N VAL A 323 4.93 2.62 -0.31
CA VAL A 323 5.92 2.62 -1.41
C VAL A 323 6.63 3.97 -1.50
N PHE A 324 5.89 5.07 -1.46
CA PHE A 324 6.45 6.42 -1.50
C PHE A 324 7.31 6.72 -0.28
N PHE A 325 6.88 6.28 0.91
CA PHE A 325 7.63 6.42 2.15
C PHE A 325 8.96 5.67 2.08
N CYS A 326 8.92 4.37 1.73
CA CYS A 326 10.13 3.56 1.62
C CYS A 326 11.10 4.11 0.57
N TYR A 327 10.58 4.52 -0.61
CA TYR A 327 11.41 5.17 -1.63
C TYR A 327 12.03 6.46 -1.09
N ALA A 328 11.23 7.34 -0.49
CA ALA A 328 11.71 8.62 0.01
C ALA A 328 12.78 8.43 1.10
N VAL A 329 12.62 7.48 2.03
CA VAL A 329 13.65 7.14 3.04
C VAL A 329 14.94 6.66 2.38
N CYS A 330 14.87 5.70 1.45
CA CYS A 330 16.05 5.18 0.78
C CYS A 330 16.75 6.27 -0.04
N ALA A 331 15.99 7.03 -0.82
CA ALA A 331 16.51 8.10 -1.65
C ALA A 331 17.09 9.24 -0.80
N ALA A 332 16.49 9.53 0.36
CA ALA A 332 16.98 10.51 1.34
C ALA A 332 18.36 10.10 1.87
N LEU A 333 18.48 8.86 2.34
CA LEU A 333 19.72 8.33 2.91
C LEU A 333 20.82 8.28 1.86
N ILE A 334 20.51 7.80 0.65
CA ILE A 334 21.44 7.82 -0.48
C ILE A 334 21.85 9.26 -0.79
N PHE A 335 20.90 10.19 -0.86
CA PHE A 335 21.23 11.59 -1.13
C PHE A 335 22.10 12.19 -0.03
N GLN A 336 21.71 12.07 1.23
CA GLN A 336 22.34 12.74 2.36
C GLN A 336 23.72 12.14 2.70
N LYS A 337 23.84 10.81 2.69
CA LYS A 337 25.04 10.10 3.16
C LYS A 337 25.97 9.67 2.02
N LEU A 338 25.48 9.56 0.78
CA LEU A 338 26.28 9.14 -0.37
C LEU A 338 26.44 10.26 -1.42
N LEU A 339 25.36 10.77 -2.00
CA LEU A 339 25.46 11.70 -3.14
C LEU A 339 25.95 13.09 -2.74
N LEU A 340 25.47 13.62 -1.62
CA LEU A 340 25.78 14.99 -1.21
C LEU A 340 27.26 15.16 -0.82
N PRO A 341 27.87 14.28 -0.02
CA PRO A 341 29.31 14.35 0.24
C PRO A 341 30.15 14.33 -1.03
N LEU A 342 29.71 13.66 -2.11
CA LEU A 342 30.39 13.61 -3.41
C LEU A 342 30.34 14.92 -4.20
N VAL A 343 29.58 15.92 -3.74
CA VAL A 343 29.49 17.23 -4.39
C VAL A 343 29.98 18.32 -3.42
N PRO A 344 31.30 18.60 -3.37
CA PRO A 344 31.89 19.56 -2.42
C PRO A 344 31.31 20.98 -2.53
N SER A 345 30.79 21.37 -3.70
CA SER A 345 30.16 22.68 -3.89
C SER A 345 28.80 22.83 -3.21
N MET A 346 28.17 21.71 -2.80
CA MET A 346 26.88 21.70 -2.12
C MET A 346 26.97 21.22 -0.66
N HIS A 347 28.04 20.51 -0.30
CA HIS A 347 28.22 19.90 1.02
C HIS A 347 28.87 20.88 2.01
N ALA A 348 28.27 21.01 3.20
CA ALA A 348 28.78 21.84 4.29
C ALA A 348 29.29 21.02 5.51
N GLY A 349 29.53 19.72 5.32
CA GLY A 349 29.89 18.79 6.41
C GLY A 349 28.67 18.06 6.99
N GLY A 350 28.88 16.94 7.71
CA GLY A 350 27.82 16.17 8.39
C GLY A 350 26.74 15.53 7.49
N GLY A 351 26.90 15.62 6.17
CA GLY A 351 25.86 15.23 5.19
C GLY A 351 24.81 16.32 4.99
N LEU A 352 25.14 17.59 5.24
CA LEU A 352 24.21 18.71 5.12
C LEU A 352 24.53 19.60 3.93
N LEU A 353 23.47 20.23 3.39
CA LEU A 353 23.60 21.31 2.41
C LEU A 353 24.15 22.58 3.08
N SER A 354 24.86 23.41 2.32
CA SER A 354 25.25 24.74 2.79
C SER A 354 24.04 25.65 3.06
N GLN A 355 24.23 26.70 3.88
CA GLN A 355 23.22 27.70 4.29
C GLN A 355 22.30 27.23 5.44
N ASP A 356 20.97 27.31 5.26
CA ASP A 356 19.94 27.16 6.31
C ASP A 356 19.98 25.81 7.03
N ALA A 357 20.41 24.73 6.36
CA ALA A 357 20.41 23.39 6.94
C ALA A 357 21.39 23.27 8.11
N VAL A 358 22.60 23.84 7.98
CA VAL A 358 23.60 23.85 9.07
C VAL A 358 23.10 24.67 10.26
N TYR A 359 22.43 25.80 10.00
CA TYR A 359 21.84 26.62 11.05
C TYR A 359 20.75 25.89 11.84
N PHE A 360 19.83 25.18 11.15
CA PHE A 360 18.78 24.42 11.84
C PHE A 360 19.32 23.20 12.57
N ASP A 361 20.37 22.58 12.05
CA ASP A 361 21.08 21.49 12.72
C ASP A 361 21.68 21.96 14.05
N SER A 362 22.51 23.01 13.99
CA SER A 362 23.21 23.55 15.16
C SER A 362 22.23 24.01 16.22
N LEU A 363 21.16 24.70 15.80
CA LEU A 363 20.14 25.16 16.73
C LEU A 363 19.40 24.00 17.41
N ALA A 364 19.06 22.94 16.68
CA ALA A 364 18.40 21.78 17.26
C ALA A 364 19.32 21.05 18.26
N TRP A 365 20.61 21.01 17.95
CA TRP A 365 21.62 20.44 18.84
C TRP A 365 21.81 21.26 20.11
N ASP A 366 21.89 22.59 20.00
CA ASP A 366 22.02 23.48 21.15
C ASP A 366 20.80 23.36 22.08
N ILE A 367 19.59 23.28 21.52
CA ILE A 367 18.35 23.04 22.29
C ILE A 367 18.41 21.66 22.98
N ALA A 368 18.85 20.62 22.28
CA ALA A 368 18.96 19.28 22.84
C ALA A 368 19.91 19.24 24.04
N GLN A 369 21.09 19.87 23.93
CA GLN A 369 22.04 19.97 25.04
C GLN A 369 21.48 20.77 26.22
N TRP A 370 20.83 21.90 25.94
CA TRP A 370 20.25 22.74 26.99
C TRP A 370 19.18 21.99 27.79
N VAL A 371 18.28 21.24 27.14
CA VAL A 371 17.27 20.43 27.84
C VAL A 371 17.91 19.26 28.59
N GLN A 372 18.97 18.64 28.06
CA GLN A 372 19.71 17.61 28.80
C GLN A 372 20.35 18.15 30.10
N LEU A 373 20.79 19.41 30.09
CA LEU A 373 21.39 20.08 31.26
C LEU A 373 20.33 20.59 32.26
N THR A 374 19.19 21.06 31.79
CA THR A 374 18.17 21.75 32.63
C THR A 374 16.98 20.87 33.02
N GLY A 375 16.79 19.73 32.34
CA GLY A 375 15.72 18.77 32.61
C GLY A 375 14.56 18.84 31.61
N TRP A 376 13.81 17.74 31.48
CA TRP A 376 12.73 17.56 30.49
C TRP A 376 11.56 18.55 30.61
N SER A 377 11.38 19.19 31.78
CA SER A 377 10.34 20.21 32.01
C SER A 377 10.50 21.44 31.11
N GLU A 378 11.71 21.66 30.61
CA GLU A 378 12.05 22.80 29.77
C GLU A 378 11.81 22.55 28.27
N TRP A 379 11.55 21.30 27.86
CA TRP A 379 11.23 21.00 26.47
C TRP A 379 9.81 21.46 26.12
N ARG A 380 9.69 22.28 25.07
CA ARG A 380 8.41 22.81 24.56
C ARG A 380 8.45 22.97 23.04
N PRO A 381 7.30 23.14 22.37
CA PRO A 381 7.28 23.58 20.98
C PRO A 381 7.97 24.95 20.86
N PHE A 382 9.14 24.98 20.23
CA PHE A 382 9.88 26.22 20.02
C PHE A 382 9.32 26.92 18.77
N ALA A 383 9.00 28.21 18.89
CA ALA A 383 8.49 29.04 17.80
C ALA A 383 9.61 29.44 16.81
N VAL A 384 10.41 28.47 16.38
CA VAL A 384 11.51 28.66 15.43
C VAL A 384 11.16 27.99 14.12
N SER A 385 11.51 28.63 12.99
CA SER A 385 11.26 28.03 11.69
C SER A 385 12.07 26.75 11.51
N GLY A 386 11.51 25.72 10.88
CA GLY A 386 12.20 24.43 10.68
C GLY A 386 11.63 23.27 11.47
N ASN A 387 12.21 22.08 11.29
CA ASN A 387 11.90 20.88 12.10
C ASN A 387 12.64 20.86 13.44
N VAL A 388 13.21 21.99 13.85
CA VAL A 388 14.14 22.13 14.98
C VAL A 388 13.57 21.53 16.26
N THR A 389 12.29 21.77 16.55
CA THR A 389 11.62 21.19 17.73
C THR A 389 11.63 19.66 17.70
N ILE A 390 11.19 19.04 16.60
CA ILE A 390 11.15 17.57 16.46
C ILE A 390 12.57 17.00 16.47
N LEU A 391 13.49 17.68 15.79
CA LEU A 391 14.87 17.25 15.68
C LEU A 391 15.62 17.33 17.02
N SER A 392 15.42 18.38 17.80
CA SER A 392 16.01 18.50 19.14
C SER A 392 15.59 17.32 20.02
N LEU A 393 14.32 16.90 19.94
CA LEU A 393 13.83 15.70 20.63
C LEU A 393 14.53 14.43 20.13
N LEU A 394 14.73 14.29 18.82
CA LEU A 394 15.46 13.15 18.25
C LEU A 394 16.93 13.12 18.67
N TYR A 395 17.60 14.28 18.71
CA TYR A 395 18.98 14.40 19.16
C TYR A 395 19.14 14.09 20.65
N MET A 396 18.17 14.48 21.47
CA MET A 396 18.15 14.10 22.88
C MET A 396 18.06 12.58 23.08
N LEU A 397 17.32 11.87 22.22
CA LEU A 397 17.05 10.44 22.35
C LEU A 397 18.12 9.55 21.71
N PHE A 398 18.70 9.97 20.58
CA PHE A 398 19.53 9.11 19.73
C PHE A 398 20.93 9.67 19.43
N GLY A 399 21.25 10.87 19.92
CA GLY A 399 22.51 11.56 19.63
C GLY A 399 22.47 12.43 18.38
N HIS A 400 23.57 13.14 18.10
CA HIS A 400 23.67 14.10 16.99
C HIS A 400 23.91 13.40 15.66
N ASP A 401 22.84 13.12 14.91
CA ASP A 401 22.91 12.76 13.49
C ASP A 401 21.73 13.37 12.70
N PRO A 402 21.98 14.30 11.77
CA PRO A 402 20.93 14.91 10.95
C PRO A 402 20.08 13.92 10.12
N ALA A 403 20.54 12.68 9.93
CA ALA A 403 19.74 11.64 9.28
C ALA A 403 18.52 11.20 10.10
N LEU A 404 18.48 11.47 11.41
CA LEU A 404 17.35 11.09 12.26
C LEU A 404 16.03 11.73 11.84
N ILE A 405 16.06 12.88 11.15
CA ILE A 405 14.84 13.54 10.67
C ILE A 405 14.27 12.91 9.39
N ILE A 406 15.06 12.10 8.67
CA ILE A 406 14.68 11.54 7.36
C ILE A 406 13.33 10.83 7.43
N PRO A 407 13.05 9.91 8.38
CA PRO A 407 11.77 9.20 8.39
C PRO A 407 10.57 10.15 8.53
N VAL A 408 10.71 11.21 9.34
CA VAL A 408 9.65 12.20 9.52
C VAL A 408 9.40 12.96 8.21
N ASN A 409 10.47 13.45 7.57
CA ASN A 409 10.35 14.18 6.32
C ASN A 409 9.86 13.30 5.16
N ALA A 410 10.33 12.06 5.08
CA ALA A 410 9.87 11.08 4.11
C ALA A 410 8.38 10.75 4.29
N ALA A 411 7.88 10.66 5.52
CA ALA A 411 6.46 10.43 5.80
C ALA A 411 5.58 11.60 5.33
N ILE A 412 6.00 12.84 5.58
CA ILE A 412 5.30 14.04 5.12
C ILE A 412 5.36 14.15 3.59
N HIS A 413 6.50 13.82 2.98
CA HIS A 413 6.63 13.85 1.53
C HIS A 413 5.79 12.75 0.85
N ALA A 414 5.78 11.53 1.40
CA ALA A 414 4.91 10.44 0.97
C ALA A 414 3.42 10.80 1.11
N MET A 415 3.04 11.53 2.18
CA MET A 415 1.71 12.11 2.33
C MET A 415 1.40 13.10 1.20
N GLY A 416 2.35 13.97 0.82
CA GLY A 416 2.23 14.86 -0.34
C GLY A 416 1.95 14.09 -1.63
N GLY A 417 2.75 13.07 -1.95
CA GLY A 417 2.54 12.22 -3.12
C GLY A 417 1.19 11.50 -3.11
N LEU A 418 0.74 11.04 -1.92
CA LEU A 418 -0.60 10.46 -1.74
C LEU A 418 -1.71 11.49 -1.98
N LEU A 419 -1.55 12.72 -1.49
CA LEU A 419 -2.53 13.79 -1.69
C LEU A 419 -2.63 14.16 -3.17
N ILE A 420 -1.52 14.20 -3.92
CA ILE A 420 -1.52 14.36 -5.38
C ILE A 420 -2.31 13.23 -6.06
N PHE A 421 -2.09 11.97 -5.66
CA PHE A 421 -2.88 10.84 -6.15
C PHE A 421 -4.38 11.00 -5.86
N LEU A 422 -4.74 11.38 -4.63
CA LEU A 422 -6.14 11.56 -4.22
C LEU A 422 -6.82 12.73 -4.95
N LEU A 423 -6.13 13.87 -5.09
CA LEU A 423 -6.58 15.00 -5.89
C LEU A 423 -6.80 14.60 -7.35
N THR A 424 -5.90 13.82 -7.93
CA THR A 424 -6.04 13.36 -9.32
C THR A 424 -7.27 12.48 -9.51
N ARG A 425 -7.53 11.53 -8.59
CA ARG A 425 -8.76 10.73 -8.58
C ARG A 425 -10.02 11.58 -8.40
N GLU A 426 -9.94 12.58 -7.55
CA GLU A 426 -11.04 13.52 -7.31
C GLU A 426 -11.40 14.31 -8.57
N LEU A 427 -10.40 14.69 -9.38
CA LEU A 427 -10.58 15.44 -10.64
C LEU A 427 -10.99 14.56 -11.84
N ALA A 428 -10.53 13.31 -11.92
CA ALA A 428 -10.65 12.46 -13.11
C ALA A 428 -12.08 12.08 -13.49
N GLY A 429 -12.98 12.02 -12.51
CA GLY A 429 -14.39 11.69 -12.73
C GLY A 429 -14.71 10.25 -13.14
N GLN A 430 -13.71 9.46 -13.55
CA GLN A 430 -13.76 8.01 -13.75
C GLN A 430 -12.63 7.33 -12.97
N GLU A 431 -12.92 6.19 -12.33
CA GLU A 431 -11.96 5.51 -11.45
C GLU A 431 -10.67 5.02 -12.13
N PRO A 432 -10.68 4.38 -13.31
CA PRO A 432 -9.46 3.82 -13.91
C PRO A 432 -8.48 4.93 -14.33
N VAL A 433 -8.99 5.93 -15.05
CA VAL A 433 -8.21 7.08 -15.54
C VAL A 433 -7.58 7.83 -14.36
N GLY A 434 -8.37 8.13 -13.33
CA GLY A 434 -7.87 8.83 -12.15
C GLY A 434 -6.85 8.03 -11.35
N THR A 435 -6.98 6.71 -11.31
CA THR A 435 -6.02 5.85 -10.62
C THR A 435 -4.68 5.84 -11.34
N TYR A 436 -4.64 5.58 -12.66
CA TYR A 436 -3.37 5.54 -13.40
C TYR A 436 -2.70 6.91 -13.50
N ALA A 437 -3.47 7.96 -13.81
CA ALA A 437 -2.96 9.33 -13.83
C ALA A 437 -2.44 9.74 -12.45
N GLY A 438 -3.16 9.37 -11.38
CA GLY A 438 -2.75 9.68 -10.01
C GLY A 438 -1.48 8.94 -9.58
N ILE A 439 -1.30 7.68 -9.97
CA ILE A 439 -0.07 6.92 -9.69
C ILE A 439 1.11 7.61 -10.37
N LEU A 440 0.96 8.01 -11.64
CA LEU A 440 2.03 8.68 -12.37
C LEU A 440 2.34 10.06 -11.79
N ALA A 441 1.32 10.89 -11.53
CA ALA A 441 1.49 12.23 -10.98
C ALA A 441 2.08 12.21 -9.56
N GLY A 442 1.57 11.33 -8.68
CA GLY A 442 2.13 11.09 -7.36
C GLY A 442 3.55 10.53 -7.44
N GLY A 443 3.83 9.66 -8.40
CA GLY A 443 5.17 9.16 -8.69
C GLY A 443 6.14 10.27 -9.08
N PHE A 444 5.77 11.19 -9.98
CA PHE A 444 6.62 12.33 -10.31
C PHE A 444 6.93 13.21 -9.09
N PHE A 445 5.96 13.43 -8.21
CA PHE A 445 6.15 14.23 -7.00
C PHE A 445 7.23 13.63 -6.08
N ILE A 446 7.32 12.30 -6.04
CA ILE A 446 8.26 11.55 -5.21
C ILE A 446 9.62 11.34 -5.88
N LEU A 447 9.63 11.14 -7.20
CA LEU A 447 10.83 10.75 -7.98
C LEU A 447 11.65 11.94 -8.49
N PHE A 448 11.07 13.14 -8.53
CA PHE A 448 11.77 14.33 -9.04
C PHE A 448 13.00 14.64 -8.17
N PRO A 449 14.22 14.74 -8.74
CA PRO A 449 15.43 14.88 -7.94
C PRO A 449 15.47 16.13 -7.05
N SER A 450 14.74 17.19 -7.40
CA SER A 450 14.59 18.39 -6.56
C SER A 450 13.92 18.09 -5.21
N ALA A 451 13.10 17.05 -5.15
CA ALA A 451 12.44 16.62 -3.92
C ALA A 451 13.42 16.05 -2.89
N LEU A 452 14.57 15.51 -3.33
CA LEU A 452 15.63 14.99 -2.45
C LEU A 452 16.11 16.06 -1.47
N ASN A 453 16.17 17.32 -1.91
CA ASN A 453 16.55 18.44 -1.06
C ASN A 453 15.55 18.71 0.07
N TRP A 454 14.29 18.30 -0.05
CA TRP A 454 13.27 18.54 0.97
C TRP A 454 13.17 17.42 1.98
N PHE A 455 13.35 16.17 1.54
CA PHE A 455 13.19 15.02 2.43
C PHE A 455 14.50 14.39 2.90
N GLY A 456 15.62 14.66 2.21
CA GLY A 456 16.96 14.21 2.59
C GLY A 456 17.74 15.22 3.43
N GLN A 457 17.10 16.30 3.91
CA GLN A 457 17.72 17.39 4.67
C GLN A 457 16.76 17.93 5.73
N LEU A 458 17.23 18.88 6.54
CA LEU A 458 16.55 19.53 7.66
C LEU A 458 15.46 20.54 7.25
N HIS A 459 14.76 20.25 6.17
CA HIS A 459 13.92 21.21 5.47
C HIS A 459 12.46 21.20 5.94
N LYS A 460 11.80 22.36 5.82
CA LYS A 460 10.47 22.65 6.39
C LYS A 460 9.32 22.64 5.38
N ASP A 461 9.64 22.76 4.10
CA ASP A 461 8.65 22.98 3.03
C ASP A 461 7.68 21.82 2.77
N GLY A 462 8.05 20.59 3.13
CA GLY A 462 7.18 19.42 3.00
C GLY A 462 5.84 19.60 3.73
N TYR A 463 5.86 20.20 4.92
CA TYR A 463 4.65 20.45 5.73
C TYR A 463 3.72 21.44 5.07
N ALA A 464 4.27 22.55 4.58
CA ALA A 464 3.50 23.58 3.90
C ALA A 464 2.86 23.04 2.61
N ILE A 465 3.60 22.24 1.84
CA ILE A 465 3.08 21.60 0.61
C ILE A 465 1.97 20.61 0.95
N ALA A 466 2.20 19.68 1.87
CA ALA A 466 1.20 18.68 2.26
C ALA A 466 -0.06 19.33 2.85
N GLY A 467 0.09 20.33 3.72
CA GLY A 467 -1.03 21.09 4.29
C GLY A 467 -1.84 21.82 3.22
N THR A 468 -1.16 22.45 2.25
CA THR A 468 -1.80 23.15 1.12
C THR A 468 -2.60 22.20 0.24
N LEU A 469 -2.03 21.04 -0.11
CA LEU A 469 -2.70 20.01 -0.90
C LEU A 469 -3.89 19.41 -0.16
N LEU A 470 -3.78 19.24 1.16
CA LEU A 470 -4.87 18.76 2.00
C LEU A 470 -6.02 19.77 2.06
N ILE A 471 -5.72 21.06 2.22
CA ILE A 471 -6.74 22.13 2.15
C ILE A 471 -7.46 22.09 0.80
N LEU A 472 -6.71 22.04 -0.31
CA LEU A 472 -7.32 21.94 -1.65
C LEU A 472 -8.23 20.70 -1.75
N LEU A 473 -7.79 19.54 -1.25
CA LEU A 473 -8.60 18.32 -1.25
C LEU A 473 -9.91 18.49 -0.46
N THR A 474 -9.86 19.16 0.70
CA THR A 474 -11.08 19.45 1.48
C THR A 474 -12.03 20.37 0.73
N TRP A 475 -11.51 21.39 0.02
CA TRP A 475 -12.30 22.28 -0.83
C TRP A 475 -12.97 21.51 -1.97
N LEU A 476 -12.23 20.65 -2.67
CA LEU A 476 -12.78 19.83 -3.75
C LEU A 476 -13.88 18.88 -3.24
N LYS A 477 -13.68 18.25 -2.08
CA LYS A 477 -14.68 17.36 -1.49
C LYS A 477 -15.92 18.11 -0.99
N ALA A 478 -15.77 19.34 -0.50
CA ALA A 478 -16.89 20.19 -0.10
C ALA A 478 -17.83 20.50 -1.30
N LEU A 479 -17.30 20.61 -2.52
CA LEU A 479 -18.11 20.81 -3.74
C LEU A 479 -19.10 19.66 -4.00
N ARG A 480 -18.82 18.44 -3.52
CA ARG A 480 -19.75 17.30 -3.63
C ARG A 480 -20.93 17.37 -2.67
N ARG A 481 -20.85 18.24 -1.65
CA ARG A 481 -21.87 18.44 -0.60
C ARG A 481 -22.23 17.14 0.13
N PRO A 482 -21.44 16.75 1.15
CA PRO A 482 -21.74 15.58 1.97
C PRO A 482 -23.21 15.57 2.41
N THR A 483 -23.85 14.40 2.29
CA THR A 483 -25.26 14.22 2.64
C THR A 483 -25.51 14.14 4.15
N ASN A 484 -24.45 13.93 4.94
CA ASN A 484 -24.52 13.80 6.39
C ASN A 484 -23.61 14.80 7.11
N PHE A 485 -23.98 15.13 8.35
CA PHE A 485 -23.22 16.05 9.21
C PHE A 485 -21.79 15.57 9.47
N HIS A 486 -21.61 14.26 9.66
CA HIS A 486 -20.29 13.65 9.86
C HIS A 486 -19.34 13.92 8.69
N GLY A 487 -19.83 13.87 7.45
CA GLY A 487 -19.03 14.18 6.27
C GLY A 487 -18.51 15.63 6.28
N TRP A 488 -19.31 16.58 6.77
CA TRP A 488 -18.88 17.97 6.93
C TRP A 488 -17.83 18.14 8.05
N ILE A 489 -18.01 17.48 9.20
CA ILE A 489 -17.01 17.49 10.29
C ILE A 489 -15.65 17.01 9.79
N MET A 490 -15.63 15.91 9.03
CA MET A 490 -14.38 15.35 8.50
C MET A 490 -13.65 16.33 7.57
N LEU A 491 -14.39 17.15 6.80
CA LEU A 491 -13.79 18.19 5.96
C LEU A 491 -13.23 19.35 6.79
N VAL A 492 -13.93 19.78 7.83
CA VAL A 492 -13.43 20.82 8.75
C VAL A 492 -12.19 20.33 9.48
N GLY A 493 -12.19 19.09 10.00
CA GLY A 493 -11.03 18.50 10.66
C GLY A 493 -9.82 18.40 9.73
N GLY A 494 -10.01 17.93 8.49
CA GLY A 494 -8.95 17.89 7.49
C GLY A 494 -8.40 19.27 7.14
N TYR A 495 -9.27 20.28 7.05
CA TYR A 495 -8.87 21.66 6.79
C TYR A 495 -8.02 22.23 7.93
N LEU A 496 -8.45 22.03 9.19
CA LEU A 496 -7.72 22.49 10.37
C LEU A 496 -6.34 21.83 10.49
N ILE A 497 -6.23 20.53 10.21
CA ILE A 497 -4.93 19.84 10.17
C ILE A 497 -4.04 20.47 9.11
N GLY A 498 -4.56 20.69 7.90
CA GLY A 498 -3.81 21.36 6.83
C GLY A 498 -3.36 22.77 7.22
N LEU A 499 -4.22 23.53 7.91
CA LEU A 499 -3.91 24.87 8.40
C LEU A 499 -2.81 24.85 9.46
N ILE A 500 -2.85 23.92 10.42
CA ILE A 500 -1.80 23.75 11.44
C ILE A 500 -0.46 23.45 10.78
N MET A 501 -0.42 22.55 9.79
CA MET A 501 0.82 22.23 9.07
C MET A 501 1.43 23.44 8.35
N ILE A 502 0.61 24.35 7.84
CA ILE A 502 1.05 25.59 7.19
C ILE A 502 1.49 26.61 8.23
N VAL A 503 0.67 26.87 9.25
CA VAL A 503 0.93 27.87 10.30
C VAL A 503 2.23 27.59 11.04
N SER A 504 2.51 26.31 11.36
CA SER A 504 3.72 25.91 12.06
C SER A 504 5.02 26.22 11.31
N VAL A 505 4.97 26.44 10.00
CA VAL A 505 6.17 26.55 9.15
C VAL A 505 6.21 27.81 8.28
N ARG A 506 5.07 28.21 7.71
CA ARG A 506 4.91 29.34 6.79
C ARG A 506 3.64 30.12 7.11
N PRO A 507 3.63 30.88 8.22
CA PRO A 507 2.44 31.58 8.66
C PRO A 507 1.96 32.68 7.72
N HIS A 508 2.86 33.30 6.96
CA HIS A 508 2.51 34.29 5.94
C HIS A 508 1.61 33.71 4.81
N ASN A 509 1.61 32.39 4.60
CA ASN A 509 0.71 31.76 3.62
C ASN A 509 -0.77 31.84 4.04
N VAL A 510 -1.08 32.11 5.30
CA VAL A 510 -2.46 32.25 5.82
C VAL A 510 -3.18 33.40 5.10
N ILE A 511 -2.50 34.53 4.88
CA ILE A 511 -3.07 35.69 4.17
C ILE A 511 -3.37 35.33 2.71
N MET A 512 -2.47 34.61 2.04
CA MET A 512 -2.69 34.15 0.67
C MET A 512 -3.89 33.20 0.58
N LEU A 513 -3.99 32.24 1.52
CA LEU A 513 -5.13 31.34 1.62
C LEU A 513 -6.44 32.09 1.89
N PHE A 514 -6.41 33.14 2.70
CA PHE A 514 -7.59 33.95 2.99
C PHE A 514 -8.11 34.64 1.72
N VAL A 515 -7.23 35.28 0.95
CA VAL A 515 -7.62 35.92 -0.32
C VAL A 515 -8.17 34.90 -1.32
N ALA A 516 -7.52 33.74 -1.44
CA ALA A 516 -8.02 32.65 -2.29
C ALA A 516 -9.41 32.16 -1.83
N THR A 517 -9.61 32.02 -0.51
CA THR A 517 -10.89 31.60 0.09
C THR A 517 -12.00 32.60 -0.24
N MET A 518 -11.71 33.91 -0.12
CA MET A 518 -12.66 34.97 -0.45
C MET A 518 -13.02 34.99 -1.94
N GLY A 519 -12.05 34.76 -2.83
CA GLY A 519 -12.32 34.65 -4.26
C GLY A 519 -13.25 33.47 -4.59
N VAL A 520 -13.05 32.31 -3.96
CA VAL A 520 -13.92 31.15 -4.13
C VAL A 520 -15.32 31.41 -3.57
N LEU A 521 -15.40 32.02 -2.38
CA LEU A 521 -16.66 32.37 -1.73
C LEU A 521 -17.48 33.34 -2.62
N LEU A 522 -16.85 34.38 -3.15
CA LEU A 522 -17.48 35.33 -4.07
C LEU A 522 -18.00 34.63 -5.33
N ALA A 523 -17.20 33.75 -5.94
CA ALA A 523 -17.60 32.98 -7.11
C ALA A 523 -18.81 32.07 -6.81
N ILE A 524 -18.83 31.43 -5.64
CA ILE A 524 -19.96 30.59 -5.20
C ILE A 524 -21.23 31.44 -5.04
N ILE A 525 -21.14 32.61 -4.40
CA ILE A 525 -22.27 33.51 -4.20
C ILE A 525 -22.83 34.01 -5.54
N LEU A 526 -21.95 34.44 -6.45
CA LEU A 526 -22.32 34.93 -7.78
C LEU A 526 -23.00 33.82 -8.61
N VAL A 527 -22.45 32.60 -8.61
CA VAL A 527 -23.08 31.45 -9.29
C VAL A 527 -24.42 31.07 -8.65
N ALA A 528 -24.52 31.13 -7.31
CA ALA A 528 -25.76 30.85 -6.60
C ALA A 528 -26.86 31.88 -6.93
N GLY A 529 -26.49 33.16 -7.03
CA GLY A 529 -27.35 34.27 -7.44
C GLY A 529 -27.82 34.12 -8.88
N LEU A 530 -26.89 33.95 -9.84
CA LEU A 530 -27.20 33.77 -11.25
C LEU A 530 -28.13 32.58 -11.51
N ARG A 531 -27.96 31.49 -10.76
CA ARG A 531 -28.78 30.27 -10.92
C ARG A 531 -30.09 30.30 -10.11
N ARG A 532 -30.38 31.37 -9.36
CA ARG A 532 -31.54 31.51 -8.45
C ARG A 532 -31.74 30.29 -7.52
N LYS A 533 -30.64 29.66 -7.07
CA LYS A 533 -30.66 28.41 -6.27
C LYS A 533 -29.93 28.58 -4.94
N ILE A 534 -30.16 29.70 -4.24
CA ILE A 534 -29.40 30.10 -3.05
C ILE A 534 -29.39 29.02 -1.94
N ARG A 535 -30.57 28.41 -1.65
CA ARG A 535 -30.73 27.34 -0.63
C ARG A 535 -29.85 26.12 -0.90
N ARG A 536 -29.58 25.81 -2.16
CA ARG A 536 -28.76 24.65 -2.56
C ARG A 536 -27.26 24.89 -2.35
N PHE A 537 -26.82 26.15 -2.23
CA PHE A 537 -25.42 26.52 -2.01
C PHE A 537 -25.13 26.92 -0.56
N THR A 538 -26.13 27.09 0.30
CA THR A 538 -25.97 27.49 1.71
C THR A 538 -24.94 26.67 2.50
N PRO A 539 -24.91 25.31 2.43
CA PRO A 539 -23.89 24.54 3.13
C PRO A 539 -22.46 24.83 2.66
N LEU A 540 -22.31 25.14 1.37
CA LEU A 540 -21.02 25.45 0.76
C LEU A 540 -20.55 26.86 1.16
N VAL A 541 -21.46 27.84 1.15
CA VAL A 541 -21.19 29.20 1.64
C VAL A 541 -20.76 29.17 3.11
N PHE A 542 -21.50 28.42 3.94
CA PHE A 542 -21.17 28.26 5.35
C PHE A 542 -19.79 27.61 5.57
N PHE A 543 -19.48 26.55 4.82
CA PHE A 543 -18.16 25.91 4.88
C PHE A 543 -17.03 26.90 4.56
N PHE A 544 -17.13 27.65 3.45
CA PHE A 544 -16.09 28.60 3.06
C PHE A 544 -16.01 29.82 4.00
N LEU A 545 -17.13 30.25 4.58
CA LEU A 545 -17.13 31.26 5.64
C LEU A 545 -16.41 30.76 6.89
N MET A 546 -16.65 29.52 7.32
CA MET A 546 -15.94 28.91 8.45
C MET A 546 -14.44 28.77 8.18
N THR A 547 -14.03 28.41 6.97
CA THR A 547 -12.60 28.39 6.61
C THR A 547 -11.98 29.78 6.66
N ALA A 548 -12.71 30.83 6.27
CA ALA A 548 -12.23 32.20 6.35
C ALA A 548 -12.06 32.66 7.80
N VAL A 549 -13.03 32.37 8.66
CA VAL A 549 -12.95 32.64 10.11
C VAL A 549 -11.77 31.90 10.74
N ALA A 550 -11.54 30.64 10.37
CA ALA A 550 -10.40 29.87 10.86
C ALA A 550 -9.05 30.49 10.46
N LEU A 551 -8.94 31.04 9.24
CA LEU A 551 -7.72 31.75 8.79
C LEU A 551 -7.48 33.05 9.56
N VAL A 552 -8.52 33.86 9.78
CA VAL A 552 -8.43 35.09 10.59
C VAL A 552 -8.10 34.76 12.04
N SER A 553 -8.70 33.69 12.59
CA SER A 553 -8.42 33.20 13.95
C SER A 553 -6.98 32.71 14.07
N ALA A 554 -6.44 32.02 13.06
CA ALA A 554 -5.06 31.60 13.05
C ALA A 554 -4.10 32.80 13.02
N ASP A 555 -4.34 33.78 12.13
CA ASP A 555 -3.52 34.99 12.02
C ASP A 555 -3.50 35.80 13.33
N THR A 556 -4.68 36.02 13.93
CA THR A 556 -4.81 36.72 15.23
C THR A 556 -4.18 35.96 16.38
N LEU A 557 -4.36 34.63 16.45
CA LEU A 557 -3.74 33.79 17.48
C LEU A 557 -2.21 33.79 17.37
N MET A 558 -1.67 33.83 16.15
CA MET A 558 -0.24 33.95 15.94
C MET A 558 0.30 35.30 16.39
N ASP A 559 -0.39 36.39 16.08
CA ASP A 559 0.02 37.72 16.53
C ASP A 559 -0.09 37.85 18.06
N TRP A 560 -1.14 37.30 18.65
CA TRP A 560 -1.26 37.18 20.10
C TRP A 560 -0.11 36.36 20.70
N ALA A 561 0.22 35.20 20.13
CA ALA A 561 1.30 34.34 20.60
C ALA A 561 2.66 35.03 20.54
N LYS A 562 2.93 35.82 19.49
CA LYS A 562 4.15 36.65 19.39
C LYS A 562 4.20 37.74 20.46
N THR A 563 3.06 38.37 20.75
CA THR A 563 2.97 39.51 21.68
C THR A 563 3.01 39.07 23.14
N ASN A 564 2.46 37.90 23.46
CA ASN A 564 2.32 37.37 24.83
C ASN A 564 3.36 36.32 25.23
N GLN A 565 4.39 36.08 24.41
CA GLN A 565 5.53 35.29 24.84
C GLN A 565 6.29 36.03 25.96
N LYS A 566 6.01 35.67 27.22
CA LYS A 566 6.65 36.21 28.43
C LYS A 566 8.18 35.99 28.50
N PHE A 567 8.73 35.10 27.66
CA PHE A 567 10.17 34.88 27.55
C PHE A 567 10.68 35.41 26.21
N LYS A 568 11.15 36.65 26.22
CA LYS A 568 12.15 37.11 25.26
C LYS A 568 13.44 36.34 25.58
N ILE A 569 13.62 35.15 25.02
CA ILE A 569 14.97 34.58 24.91
C ILE A 569 15.70 35.59 24.03
N THR A 570 16.44 36.51 24.65
CA THR A 570 17.17 37.55 23.93
C THR A 570 18.52 37.01 23.49
N GLU A 571 19.01 35.95 24.13
CA GLU A 571 20.28 35.29 23.87
C GLU A 571 20.27 33.88 24.49
N ILE A 572 20.35 32.81 23.69
CA ILE A 572 20.95 31.56 24.20
C ILE A 572 22.44 31.73 23.98
N ARG A 573 23.22 31.81 25.07
CA ARG A 573 24.68 31.86 25.02
C ARG A 573 25.19 30.44 25.15
N THR A 574 25.63 29.85 24.04
CA THR A 574 26.25 28.51 24.07
C THR A 574 27.72 28.61 24.48
N GLU A 575 28.34 27.51 24.91
CA GLU A 575 29.77 27.46 25.25
C GLU A 575 30.69 27.90 24.10
N ARG A 576 30.19 27.89 22.85
CA ARG A 576 30.89 28.36 21.65
C ARG A 576 30.76 29.87 21.40
N GLY A 577 30.16 30.62 22.33
CA GLY A 577 29.97 32.07 22.21
C GLY A 577 28.92 32.49 21.17
N ILE A 578 28.08 31.56 20.69
CA ILE A 578 27.03 31.87 19.72
C ILE A 578 25.86 32.51 20.46
N ILE A 579 25.49 33.71 20.03
CA ILE A 579 24.29 34.44 20.50
C ILE A 579 23.11 33.99 19.65
N VAL A 580 22.24 33.16 20.22
CA VAL A 580 20.98 32.77 19.55
C VAL A 580 19.90 33.79 19.90
N ASN A 581 19.53 34.61 18.92
CA ASN A 581 18.28 35.37 18.97
C ASN A 581 17.19 34.56 18.24
N PRO A 582 16.24 33.93 18.95
CA PRO A 582 15.21 33.08 18.36
C PRO A 582 14.24 33.82 17.43
N TYR A 583 14.25 35.16 17.43
CA TYR A 583 13.48 35.98 16.50
C TYR A 583 14.15 36.14 15.13
N VAL A 584 15.45 35.84 15.00
CA VAL A 584 16.20 36.02 13.74
C VAL A 584 15.89 34.90 12.73
N GLY A 585 15.43 33.74 13.19
CA GLY A 585 15.01 32.62 12.33
C GLY A 585 13.57 32.69 11.82
N ALA A 586 12.77 33.67 12.27
CA ALA A 586 11.38 33.84 11.85
C ALA A 586 11.31 34.62 10.52
N SER A 587 11.55 33.90 9.42
CA SER A 587 10.94 34.11 8.10
C SER A 587 10.47 35.53 7.75
N TYR A 588 11.14 36.18 6.79
CA TYR A 588 10.55 37.14 5.82
C TYR A 588 9.30 37.88 6.33
N ASN A 589 9.44 38.56 7.46
CA ASN A 589 8.32 39.18 8.13
C ASN A 589 8.14 40.55 7.46
N LEU A 590 6.96 40.86 6.91
CA LEU A 590 6.67 42.17 6.31
C LEU A 590 6.99 43.32 7.31
N ARG A 591 6.83 43.09 8.62
CA ARG A 591 7.24 44.03 9.69
C ARG A 591 8.74 44.02 10.02
N ALA A 592 9.48 42.94 9.74
CA ALA A 592 10.94 42.95 9.85
C ALA A 592 11.57 43.75 8.69
N PHE A 593 10.94 43.74 7.51
CA PHE A 593 11.30 44.61 6.38
C PHE A 593 11.01 46.10 6.67
N GLU A 594 10.01 46.41 7.51
CA GLU A 594 9.78 47.79 7.96
C GLU A 594 10.92 48.31 8.86
N ASN A 595 11.52 47.45 9.69
CA ASN A 595 12.50 47.85 10.71
C ASN A 595 13.97 47.79 10.27
N TYR A 596 14.28 47.15 9.15
CA TYR A 596 15.66 47.03 8.65
C TYR A 596 15.96 48.06 7.56
N GLU A 597 16.58 49.18 7.94
CA GLU A 597 17.02 50.23 7.01
C GLU A 597 17.95 49.70 5.89
N SER A 598 18.75 48.66 6.16
CA SER A 598 19.76 48.15 5.23
C SER A 598 19.21 47.37 4.01
N TRP A 599 17.89 47.18 3.92
CA TRP A 599 17.20 46.41 2.86
C TRP A 599 16.19 47.26 2.07
N ARG A 600 16.05 48.54 2.42
CA ARG A 600 15.24 49.49 1.68
C ARG A 600 16.01 49.92 0.43
N ASP A 601 15.35 49.94 -0.71
CA ASP A 601 15.78 50.78 -1.82
C ASP A 601 15.36 52.22 -1.48
N PRO A 602 16.29 53.11 -1.11
CA PRO A 602 15.95 54.47 -0.70
C PRO A 602 15.29 55.28 -1.84
N ASN A 603 15.40 54.83 -3.09
CA ASN A 603 14.85 55.50 -4.26
C ASN A 603 13.47 54.97 -4.68
N TRP A 604 12.92 53.96 -3.98
CA TRP A 604 11.61 53.40 -4.28
C TRP A 604 10.51 54.04 -3.41
N HIS A 605 9.49 54.61 -4.04
CA HIS A 605 8.34 55.23 -3.38
C HIS A 605 7.02 54.83 -4.04
N TRP A 606 5.99 54.64 -3.23
CA TRP A 606 4.65 54.33 -3.68
C TRP A 606 3.86 55.60 -4.01
N GLN A 607 3.12 55.57 -5.13
CA GLN A 607 2.23 56.63 -5.58
C GLN A 607 0.79 56.18 -5.34
N MET A 608 0.10 56.86 -4.42
CA MET A 608 -1.30 56.57 -4.09
C MET A 608 -2.24 56.88 -5.26
N THR A 609 -3.26 56.06 -5.44
CA THR A 609 -4.19 56.12 -6.55
C THR A 609 -5.55 56.62 -6.09
N SER A 610 -6.07 57.70 -6.69
CA SER A 610 -7.29 58.37 -6.19
C SER A 610 -8.60 57.58 -6.33
N TRP A 611 -8.64 56.57 -7.21
CA TRP A 611 -9.87 55.82 -7.51
C TRP A 611 -9.97 54.46 -6.81
N PHE A 612 -8.96 54.06 -6.03
CA PHE A 612 -8.91 52.73 -5.43
C PHE A 612 -9.03 52.78 -3.91
N PRO A 613 -9.64 51.78 -3.24
CA PRO A 613 -9.78 51.81 -1.78
C PRO A 613 -8.42 51.77 -1.05
N ASP A 614 -8.17 52.78 -0.21
CA ASP A 614 -6.92 52.97 0.55
C ASP A 614 -6.47 51.71 1.30
N SER A 615 -7.42 50.98 1.89
CA SER A 615 -7.16 49.78 2.70
C SER A 615 -6.60 48.61 1.88
N ILE A 616 -6.98 48.52 0.60
CA ILE A 616 -6.50 47.51 -0.33
C ILE A 616 -5.21 48.01 -1.00
N GLU A 617 -5.15 49.30 -1.34
CA GLU A 617 -3.95 49.92 -1.89
C GLU A 617 -2.75 49.75 -0.99
N HIS A 618 -2.91 50.01 0.31
CA HIS A 618 -1.83 49.86 1.28
C HIS A 618 -1.29 48.42 1.36
N LYS A 619 -2.15 47.39 1.19
CA LYS A 619 -1.69 45.99 1.12
C LYS A 619 -0.92 45.69 -0.17
N MET A 620 -1.30 46.33 -1.29
CA MET A 620 -0.58 46.22 -2.55
C MET A 620 0.77 46.94 -2.49
N GLU A 621 0.81 48.12 -1.88
CA GLU A 621 2.04 48.86 -1.56
C GLU A 621 3.01 47.96 -0.78
N LEU A 622 2.57 47.33 0.31
CA LEU A 622 3.40 46.44 1.12
C LEU A 622 3.97 45.26 0.30
N THR A 623 3.17 44.70 -0.60
CA THR A 623 3.58 43.59 -1.46
C THR A 623 4.60 44.03 -2.52
N ALA A 624 4.39 45.21 -3.13
CA ALA A 624 5.32 45.79 -4.09
C ALA A 624 6.64 46.22 -3.45
N ARG A 625 6.58 46.79 -2.24
CA ARG A 625 7.74 47.13 -1.41
C ARG A 625 8.56 45.88 -1.08
N LEU A 626 7.90 44.77 -0.74
CA LEU A 626 8.57 43.50 -0.49
C LEU A 626 9.32 43.01 -1.74
N ARG A 627 8.70 43.09 -2.93
CA ARG A 627 9.39 42.75 -4.19
C ARG A 627 10.63 43.61 -4.39
N ALA A 628 10.52 44.93 -4.25
CA ALA A 628 11.64 45.86 -4.41
C ALA A 628 12.79 45.54 -3.44
N GLY A 629 12.48 45.30 -2.16
CA GLY A 629 13.47 44.91 -1.15
C GLY A 629 14.16 43.57 -1.45
N LEU A 630 13.41 42.56 -1.92
CA LEU A 630 13.99 41.26 -2.31
C LEU A 630 14.90 41.38 -3.54
N ILE A 631 14.60 42.28 -4.47
CA ILE A 631 15.47 42.59 -5.62
C ILE A 631 16.76 43.26 -5.13
N ALA A 632 16.65 44.31 -4.31
CA ALA A 632 17.80 45.01 -3.75
C ALA A 632 18.74 44.06 -2.98
N TYR A 633 18.16 43.17 -2.16
CA TYR A 633 18.93 42.14 -1.48
C TYR A 633 19.61 41.16 -2.43
N GLY A 634 18.88 40.64 -3.43
CA GLY A 634 19.46 39.72 -4.41
C GLY A 634 20.63 40.32 -5.18
N LEU A 635 20.57 41.62 -5.50
CA LEU A 635 21.67 42.35 -6.12
C LEU A 635 22.87 42.49 -5.18
N LYS A 636 22.63 42.80 -3.90
CA LYS A 636 23.67 42.89 -2.85
C LYS A 636 24.41 41.56 -2.66
N GLU A 637 23.68 40.44 -2.63
CA GLU A 637 24.21 39.09 -2.50
C GLU A 637 24.75 38.50 -3.83
N LYS A 638 24.81 39.30 -4.90
CA LYS A 638 25.28 38.88 -6.24
C LYS A 638 24.55 37.63 -6.76
N ALA A 639 23.23 37.55 -6.54
CA ALA A 639 22.40 36.43 -6.95
C ALA A 639 22.41 36.26 -8.48
N LYS A 640 22.85 35.08 -8.95
CA LYS A 640 23.09 34.81 -10.39
C LYS A 640 21.83 34.46 -11.22
N SER A 641 20.63 34.60 -10.65
CA SER A 641 19.38 34.07 -11.24
C SER A 641 18.13 34.91 -10.95
N MET A 642 18.27 36.24 -11.01
CA MET A 642 17.15 37.17 -10.85
C MET A 642 16.35 37.31 -12.16
N ILE A 643 15.02 37.40 -12.05
CA ILE A 643 14.08 37.61 -13.17
C ILE A 643 13.38 38.96 -13.00
N ASP A 644 13.27 39.72 -14.10
CA ASP A 644 12.58 41.02 -14.17
C ASP A 644 13.03 41.94 -13.01
N GLN A 645 14.35 42.01 -12.79
CA GLN A 645 15.00 42.77 -11.70
C GLN A 645 14.83 44.29 -11.82
N ASP A 646 14.52 44.76 -13.02
CA ASP A 646 14.21 46.14 -13.38
C ASP A 646 12.75 46.53 -13.09
N VAL A 647 11.88 45.56 -12.80
CA VAL A 647 10.44 45.79 -12.60
C VAL A 647 10.11 45.94 -11.12
N THR A 648 9.97 47.19 -10.66
CA THR A 648 9.57 47.56 -9.28
C THR A 648 8.33 48.46 -9.28
N PRO A 649 7.11 47.89 -9.37
CA PRO A 649 5.86 48.66 -9.52
C PRO A 649 5.68 49.72 -8.44
N ARG A 650 5.25 50.93 -8.80
CA ARG A 650 5.11 52.09 -7.89
C ARG A 650 3.66 52.50 -7.61
N ASN A 651 2.70 51.94 -8.31
CA ASN A 651 1.27 52.20 -8.15
C ASN A 651 0.47 50.95 -8.53
N ILE A 652 -0.85 50.97 -8.30
CA ILE A 652 -1.74 49.84 -8.58
C ILE A 652 -1.78 49.49 -10.07
N ALA A 653 -1.76 50.49 -10.96
CA ALA A 653 -1.84 50.25 -12.40
C ALA A 653 -0.64 49.44 -12.90
N GLU A 654 0.56 49.72 -12.40
CA GLU A 654 1.77 48.97 -12.70
C GLU A 654 1.74 47.55 -12.12
N VAL A 655 1.20 47.37 -10.90
CA VAL A 655 1.00 46.03 -10.32
C VAL A 655 0.09 45.20 -11.22
N ILE A 656 -1.09 45.73 -11.59
CA ILE A 656 -2.06 45.04 -12.45
C ILE A 656 -1.44 44.71 -13.81
N ARG A 657 -0.69 45.63 -14.41
CA ARG A 657 0.00 45.42 -15.68
C ARG A 657 1.02 44.27 -15.61
N TYR A 658 1.66 44.08 -14.47
CA TYR A 658 2.65 43.03 -14.29
C TYR A 658 2.06 41.66 -13.91
N LEU A 659 0.83 41.58 -13.38
CA LEU A 659 0.22 40.31 -12.94
C LEU A 659 0.22 39.19 -14.02
N PRO A 660 -0.10 39.43 -15.30
CA PRO A 660 -0.02 38.40 -16.34
C PRO A 660 1.42 37.87 -16.52
N ARG A 661 2.41 38.76 -16.47
CA ARG A 661 3.83 38.42 -16.54
C ARG A 661 4.27 37.67 -15.29
N ALA A 662 3.81 38.07 -14.10
CA ALA A 662 4.06 37.37 -12.85
C ALA A 662 3.52 35.93 -12.88
N LEU A 663 2.31 35.70 -13.42
CA LEU A 663 1.77 34.36 -13.62
C LEU A 663 2.63 33.56 -14.61
N GLN A 664 3.06 34.18 -15.72
CA GLN A 664 3.96 33.55 -16.69
C GLN A 664 5.28 33.10 -16.03
N VAL A 665 5.91 33.98 -15.24
CA VAL A 665 7.12 33.68 -14.48
C VAL A 665 6.86 32.55 -13.48
N GLY A 666 5.77 32.64 -12.72
CA GLY A 666 5.34 31.61 -11.77
C GLY A 666 5.18 30.23 -12.42
N MET A 667 4.56 30.15 -13.60
CA MET A 667 4.29 28.88 -14.28
C MET A 667 5.47 28.32 -15.07
N PHE A 668 6.30 29.16 -15.69
CA PHE A 668 7.20 28.74 -16.77
C PHE A 668 8.68 29.05 -16.54
N ALA A 669 9.05 29.90 -15.59
CA ALA A 669 10.47 30.08 -15.28
C ALA A 669 11.07 28.77 -14.70
N PRO A 670 12.36 28.44 -14.82
CA PRO A 670 13.28 29.01 -15.81
C PRO A 670 12.76 28.76 -17.22
N PHE A 671 12.79 29.82 -18.02
CA PHE A 671 12.41 29.75 -19.43
C PHE A 671 13.48 28.98 -20.23
N PRO A 672 13.11 28.29 -21.33
CA PRO A 672 14.05 27.55 -22.17
C PRO A 672 15.29 28.35 -22.60
N SER A 673 15.11 29.65 -22.89
CA SER A 673 16.19 30.59 -23.22
C SER A 673 17.24 30.73 -22.12
N SER A 674 16.89 30.40 -20.88
CA SER A 674 17.76 30.50 -19.70
C SER A 674 18.26 29.15 -19.20
N TRP A 675 17.90 28.02 -19.80
CA TRP A 675 18.24 26.70 -19.26
C TRP A 675 19.74 26.45 -19.16
N LEU A 676 20.50 26.91 -20.15
CA LEU A 676 21.96 26.70 -20.25
C LEU A 676 22.79 27.89 -19.75
N ALA A 677 22.16 28.98 -19.30
CA ALA A 677 22.88 30.09 -18.68
C ALA A 677 23.42 29.62 -17.31
N ASN A 678 24.65 29.97 -16.92
CA ASN A 678 25.22 29.64 -15.59
C ASN A 678 24.98 28.18 -15.15
N ILE A 679 25.54 27.21 -15.89
CA ILE A 679 25.34 25.77 -15.67
C ILE A 679 25.76 25.37 -14.25
N SER A 680 24.85 24.68 -13.55
CA SER A 680 25.09 24.03 -12.26
C SER A 680 24.25 22.75 -12.19
N ILE A 681 24.63 21.80 -11.33
CA ILE A 681 23.90 20.52 -11.17
C ILE A 681 22.43 20.78 -10.78
N THR A 682 22.20 21.70 -9.85
CA THR A 682 20.85 22.09 -9.42
C THR A 682 20.02 22.70 -10.56
N ARG A 683 20.65 23.51 -11.43
CA ARG A 683 20.00 24.05 -12.62
C ARG A 683 19.68 22.97 -13.64
N LEU A 684 20.58 22.02 -13.89
CA LEU A 684 20.34 20.91 -14.83
C LEU A 684 19.18 20.00 -14.36
N VAL A 685 19.11 19.71 -13.06
CA VAL A 685 17.97 19.00 -12.46
C VAL A 685 16.67 19.78 -12.69
N ALA A 686 16.67 21.09 -12.38
CA ALA A 686 15.49 21.93 -12.58
C ALA A 686 15.06 21.98 -14.05
N VAL A 687 16.00 21.98 -15.01
CA VAL A 687 15.72 21.92 -16.45
C VAL A 687 15.05 20.61 -16.84
N GLY A 688 15.55 19.46 -16.36
CA GLY A 688 14.95 18.15 -16.62
C GLY A 688 13.52 18.04 -16.10
N GLU A 689 13.26 18.53 -14.89
CA GLU A 689 11.93 18.57 -14.30
C GLU A 689 10.98 19.53 -15.04
N MET A 690 11.49 20.70 -15.44
CA MET A 690 10.72 21.62 -16.26
C MET A 690 10.38 20.99 -17.61
N LEU A 691 11.28 20.26 -18.26
CA LEU A 691 10.99 19.57 -19.52
C LEU A 691 9.80 18.61 -19.38
N ILE A 692 9.75 17.82 -18.29
CA ILE A 692 8.61 16.96 -17.98
C ILE A 692 7.33 17.80 -17.77
N TYR A 693 7.43 18.90 -17.04
CA TYR A 693 6.30 19.82 -16.83
C TYR A 693 5.77 20.39 -18.16
N TYR A 694 6.65 20.89 -19.04
CA TYR A 694 6.29 21.43 -20.35
C TYR A 694 5.57 20.39 -21.22
N LEU A 695 5.95 19.11 -21.16
CA LEU A 695 5.24 18.02 -21.84
C LEU A 695 3.83 17.77 -21.24
N CYS A 696 3.63 18.07 -19.96
CA CYS A 696 2.34 17.92 -19.29
C CYS A 696 1.39 19.10 -19.56
N VAL A 697 1.89 20.32 -19.75
CA VAL A 697 1.08 21.54 -19.90
C VAL A 697 -0.01 21.44 -20.99
N PRO A 698 0.25 20.92 -22.22
CA PRO A 698 -0.81 20.73 -23.22
C PRO A 698 -1.98 19.86 -22.73
N GLY A 699 -1.69 18.92 -21.82
CA GLY A 699 -2.69 18.10 -21.16
C GLY A 699 -3.71 18.92 -20.36
N ILE A 700 -3.34 20.08 -19.81
CA ILE A 700 -4.30 20.94 -19.08
C ILE A 700 -5.40 21.43 -20.02
N LEU A 701 -5.04 21.81 -21.25
CA LEU A 701 -6.01 22.19 -22.28
C LEU A 701 -6.91 21.01 -22.66
N LEU A 702 -6.34 19.81 -22.85
CA LEU A 702 -7.12 18.59 -23.10
C LEU A 702 -8.09 18.30 -21.95
N LEU A 703 -7.66 18.48 -20.70
CA LEU A 703 -8.51 18.30 -19.53
C LEU A 703 -9.68 19.29 -19.54
N LEU A 704 -9.43 20.58 -19.84
CA LEU A 704 -10.48 21.61 -19.91
C LEU A 704 -11.44 21.40 -21.10
N LEU A 705 -10.96 20.80 -22.20
CA LEU A 705 -11.80 20.44 -23.34
C LEU A 705 -12.74 19.28 -23.00
N TYR A 706 -12.28 18.28 -22.26
CA TYR A 706 -13.04 17.05 -21.99
C TYR A 706 -13.73 17.01 -20.61
N ASN A 707 -13.32 17.84 -19.65
CA ASN A 707 -13.78 17.81 -18.27
C ASN A 707 -13.84 19.22 -17.64
N ARG A 708 -15.01 19.86 -17.71
CA ARG A 708 -15.27 21.22 -17.17
C ARG A 708 -15.94 21.22 -15.80
N ARG A 709 -15.68 20.19 -14.97
CA ARG A 709 -16.27 20.13 -13.62
C ARG A 709 -15.79 21.31 -12.77
N PRO A 710 -16.61 21.84 -11.85
CA PRO A 710 -16.22 22.93 -10.95
C PRO A 710 -14.92 22.65 -10.18
N ALA A 711 -14.66 21.37 -9.85
CA ALA A 711 -13.42 20.95 -9.19
C ALA A 711 -12.16 21.24 -10.04
N VAL A 712 -12.22 21.06 -11.36
CA VAL A 712 -11.10 21.33 -12.29
C VAL A 712 -10.82 22.83 -12.34
N LEU A 713 -11.88 23.65 -12.45
CA LEU A 713 -11.76 25.11 -12.48
C LEU A 713 -11.25 25.66 -11.13
N LEU A 714 -11.71 25.10 -10.02
CA LEU A 714 -11.26 25.48 -8.68
C LEU A 714 -9.76 25.17 -8.49
N SER A 715 -9.30 23.99 -8.89
CA SER A 715 -7.87 23.64 -8.83
C SER A 715 -7.01 24.55 -9.72
N LEU A 716 -7.50 24.89 -10.92
CA LEU A 716 -6.80 25.82 -11.81
C LEU A 716 -6.71 27.22 -11.21
N TYR A 717 -7.82 27.76 -10.70
CA TYR A 717 -7.85 29.04 -9.99
C TYR A 717 -6.88 29.04 -8.81
N PHE A 718 -6.95 28.00 -7.98
CA PHE A 718 -6.09 27.85 -6.81
C PHE A 718 -4.62 27.92 -7.20
N SER A 719 -4.16 27.05 -8.11
CA SER A 719 -2.76 27.06 -8.53
C SER A 719 -2.33 28.37 -9.19
N CYS A 720 -3.11 28.89 -10.14
CA CYS A 720 -2.74 30.12 -10.86
C CYS A 720 -2.68 31.32 -9.91
N PHE A 721 -3.58 31.44 -8.94
CA PHE A 721 -3.54 32.50 -7.95
C PHE A 721 -2.24 32.49 -7.15
N PHE A 722 -1.88 31.34 -6.57
CA PHE A 722 -0.65 31.23 -5.78
C PHE A 722 0.62 31.44 -6.63
N LEU A 723 0.66 30.88 -7.84
CA LEU A 723 1.78 31.07 -8.77
C LEU A 723 1.95 32.53 -9.21
N MET A 724 0.83 33.24 -9.42
CA MET A 724 0.84 34.66 -9.77
C MET A 724 1.41 35.51 -8.63
N VAL A 725 0.95 35.29 -7.39
CA VAL A 725 1.45 36.05 -6.23
C VAL A 725 2.92 35.74 -5.95
N GLN A 726 3.34 34.48 -6.09
CA GLN A 726 4.75 34.09 -5.91
C GLN A 726 5.65 34.62 -7.02
N GLY A 727 5.21 34.57 -8.28
CA GLY A 727 5.95 35.15 -9.41
C GLY A 727 6.02 36.68 -9.34
N PHE A 728 5.04 37.33 -8.70
CA PHE A 728 5.06 38.76 -8.42
C PHE A 728 6.06 39.10 -7.30
N THR A 729 6.07 38.34 -6.22
CA THR A 729 6.87 38.69 -5.03
C THR A 729 8.33 38.27 -5.13
N ILE A 730 8.63 37.11 -5.72
CA ILE A 730 9.96 36.50 -5.69
C ILE A 730 10.64 36.60 -7.05
N ALA A 731 11.60 37.50 -7.17
CA ALA A 731 12.43 37.67 -8.37
C ALA A 731 13.57 36.64 -8.47
N ASN A 732 14.01 36.07 -7.35
CA ASN A 732 15.07 35.06 -7.33
C ASN A 732 14.55 33.69 -7.77
N LEU A 733 15.06 33.16 -8.88
CA LEU A 733 14.56 31.93 -9.47
C LEU A 733 14.74 30.71 -8.57
N GLY A 734 15.88 30.57 -7.89
CA GLY A 734 16.13 29.43 -6.99
C GLY A 734 15.11 29.38 -5.84
N THR A 735 14.83 30.54 -5.25
CA THR A 735 13.82 30.67 -4.19
C THR A 735 12.42 30.41 -4.73
N LEU A 736 12.09 31.00 -5.89
CA LEU A 736 10.79 30.84 -6.55
C LEU A 736 10.51 29.37 -6.87
N TYR A 737 11.51 28.67 -7.42
CA TYR A 737 11.41 27.26 -7.80
C TYR A 737 10.97 26.37 -6.63
N ARG A 738 11.55 26.61 -5.44
CA ARG A 738 11.25 25.89 -4.20
C ARG A 738 9.85 26.20 -3.68
N VAL A 739 9.49 27.48 -3.54
CA VAL A 739 8.23 27.86 -2.87
C VAL A 739 6.98 27.57 -3.68
N ARG A 740 7.10 27.48 -5.00
CA ARG A 740 5.97 27.27 -5.89
C ARG A 740 5.67 25.80 -6.17
N TYR A 741 6.52 24.91 -5.70
CA TYR A 741 6.52 23.50 -6.09
C TYR A 741 5.16 22.83 -5.89
N GLY A 742 4.53 23.02 -4.72
CA GLY A 742 3.21 22.45 -4.44
C GLY A 742 2.11 22.90 -5.42
N PHE A 743 2.12 24.17 -5.83
CA PHE A 743 1.12 24.75 -6.75
C PHE A 743 1.38 24.34 -8.20
N LEU A 744 2.66 24.30 -8.59
CA LEU A 744 3.09 23.83 -9.91
C LEU A 744 2.73 22.35 -10.11
N PHE A 745 2.86 21.53 -9.07
CA PHE A 745 2.49 20.11 -9.11
C PHE A 745 1.00 19.85 -9.28
N VAL A 746 0.15 20.77 -8.79
CA VAL A 746 -1.30 20.72 -9.08
C VAL A 746 -1.59 21.01 -10.56
N LEU A 747 -0.80 21.85 -11.23
CA LEU A 747 -0.91 22.00 -12.69
C LEU A 747 -0.34 20.78 -13.44
N LEU A 748 0.77 20.23 -12.97
CA LEU A 748 1.38 19.02 -13.52
C LEU A 748 0.40 17.83 -13.48
N LEU A 749 -0.22 17.58 -12.32
CA LEU A 749 -1.21 16.49 -12.19
C LEU A 749 -2.42 16.73 -13.10
N MET A 750 -2.86 17.97 -13.28
CA MET A 750 -3.94 18.30 -14.21
C MET A 750 -3.55 18.01 -15.66
N GLY A 751 -2.29 18.32 -16.02
CA GLY A 751 -1.71 17.99 -17.32
C GLY A 751 -1.66 16.48 -17.58
N VAL A 752 -1.10 15.72 -16.63
CA VAL A 752 -1.08 14.25 -16.69
C VAL A 752 -2.50 13.70 -16.83
N LEU A 753 -3.43 14.18 -16.02
CA LEU A 753 -4.82 13.72 -16.07
C LEU A 753 -5.48 14.00 -17.44
N GLY A 754 -5.21 15.15 -18.05
CA GLY A 754 -5.72 15.47 -19.38
C GLY A 754 -5.19 14.55 -20.47
N TRP A 755 -3.89 14.22 -20.44
CA TRP A 755 -3.30 13.22 -21.34
C TRP A 755 -3.96 11.85 -21.18
N PHE A 756 -4.15 11.38 -19.95
CA PHE A 756 -4.82 10.11 -19.67
C PHE A 756 -6.29 10.11 -20.09
N THR A 757 -7.00 11.23 -19.90
CA THR A 757 -8.38 11.42 -20.35
C THR A 757 -8.49 11.32 -21.87
N TRP A 758 -7.53 11.91 -22.60
CA TRP A 758 -7.45 11.80 -24.06
C TRP A 758 -7.09 10.39 -24.53
N LEU A 759 -6.12 9.73 -23.88
CA LEU A 759 -5.73 8.34 -24.21
C LEU A 759 -6.87 7.34 -23.99
N ASP A 760 -7.68 7.56 -22.95
CA ASP A 760 -8.85 6.72 -22.69
C ASP A 760 -9.92 6.91 -23.76
N ARG A 761 -10.24 8.17 -24.11
CA ARG A 761 -11.21 8.50 -25.16
C ARG A 761 -10.80 7.99 -26.54
N THR A 762 -9.52 7.99 -26.86
CA THR A 762 -8.99 7.44 -28.12
C THR A 762 -8.83 5.92 -28.10
N GLY A 763 -9.20 5.24 -27.00
CA GLY A 763 -9.10 3.79 -26.84
C GLY A 763 -7.67 3.25 -26.68
N ARG A 764 -6.65 4.12 -26.72
CA ARG A 764 -5.24 3.75 -26.63
C ARG A 764 -4.84 3.30 -25.22
N LEU A 765 -5.47 3.86 -24.17
CA LEU A 765 -5.20 3.50 -22.78
C LEU A 765 -5.44 2.01 -22.52
N ARG A 766 -6.55 1.44 -23.03
CA ARG A 766 -6.84 0.01 -22.89
C ARG A 766 -5.79 -0.88 -23.54
N ARG A 767 -5.21 -0.44 -24.67
CA ARG A 767 -4.15 -1.18 -25.38
C ARG A 767 -2.86 -1.23 -24.55
N ILE A 768 -2.47 -0.09 -23.94
CA ILE A 768 -1.31 0.00 -23.05
C ILE A 768 -1.50 -0.85 -21.79
N VAL A 769 -2.67 -0.76 -21.15
CA VAL A 769 -2.98 -1.53 -19.94
C VAL A 769 -2.98 -3.05 -20.22
N ARG A 770 -3.42 -3.50 -21.40
CA ARG A 770 -3.32 -4.92 -21.79
C ARG A 770 -1.88 -5.43 -21.86
N LEU A 771 -0.91 -4.61 -22.26
CA LEU A 771 0.51 -5.01 -22.30
C LEU A 771 1.10 -5.21 -20.89
N LEU A 772 0.54 -4.55 -19.88
CA LEU A 772 0.98 -4.63 -18.50
C LEU A 772 0.29 -5.76 -17.70
N LYS A 773 -0.79 -6.35 -18.23
CA LYS A 773 -1.42 -7.52 -17.60
C LYS A 773 -0.60 -8.78 -17.86
N PRO A 774 -0.38 -9.66 -16.85
CA PRO A 774 0.23 -10.96 -17.07
C PRO A 774 -0.57 -11.74 -18.12
N ALA A 775 0.13 -12.46 -19.00
CA ALA A 775 -0.40 -12.94 -20.28
C ALA A 775 -1.30 -14.18 -20.18
N VAL A 776 -1.81 -14.53 -19.01
CA VAL A 776 -2.65 -15.73 -18.86
C VAL A 776 -4.05 -15.31 -18.42
N SER A 777 -4.90 -15.00 -19.40
CA SER A 777 -6.33 -15.25 -19.23
C SER A 777 -6.56 -16.71 -19.58
N TRP A 778 -6.86 -17.52 -18.58
CA TRP A 778 -7.20 -18.93 -18.75
C TRP A 778 -8.54 -19.15 -19.47
N ASP A 779 -9.20 -18.08 -19.95
CA ASP A 779 -10.50 -18.12 -20.61
C ASP A 779 -10.44 -18.41 -22.13
N GLN A 780 -9.25 -18.70 -22.71
CA GLN A 780 -9.11 -18.97 -24.16
C GLN A 780 -8.29 -20.21 -24.53
N LEU A 781 -8.18 -21.18 -23.63
CA LEU A 781 -7.66 -22.50 -24.01
C LEU A 781 -8.66 -23.54 -23.54
N ASP A 782 -9.45 -24.06 -24.49
CA ASP A 782 -10.03 -25.40 -24.38
C ASP A 782 -8.90 -26.34 -23.99
N LYS A 783 -8.85 -26.70 -22.70
CA LYS A 783 -7.94 -27.74 -22.24
C LYS A 783 -8.52 -29.06 -22.76
N PRO A 784 -7.78 -29.84 -23.57
CA PRO A 784 -8.00 -31.28 -23.52
C PRO A 784 -7.79 -31.68 -22.06
N GLN A 785 -8.72 -32.45 -21.49
CA GLN A 785 -8.50 -33.08 -20.20
C GLN A 785 -7.20 -33.88 -20.30
N ALA A 786 -6.12 -33.35 -19.71
CA ALA A 786 -4.95 -34.15 -19.44
C ALA A 786 -5.42 -35.29 -18.53
N PRO A 787 -5.07 -36.55 -18.82
CA PRO A 787 -5.48 -37.68 -17.99
C PRO A 787 -5.07 -37.39 -16.55
N GLU A 788 -5.93 -37.73 -15.60
CA GLU A 788 -5.63 -37.76 -14.16
C GLU A 788 -4.44 -38.71 -13.94
N GLN A 789 -3.22 -38.22 -14.17
CA GLN A 789 -2.01 -38.85 -13.68
C GLN A 789 -1.66 -38.19 -12.36
N ASP A 790 -1.75 -39.03 -11.35
CA ASP A 790 -1.55 -38.78 -9.93
C ASP A 790 -0.07 -38.44 -9.61
N HIS A 791 0.49 -37.41 -10.25
CA HIS A 791 1.77 -36.83 -9.83
C HIS A 791 1.54 -35.79 -8.73
N VAL A 792 0.92 -36.23 -7.63
CA VAL A 792 1.11 -35.59 -6.34
C VAL A 792 2.57 -35.80 -5.98
N LEU A 793 3.42 -34.81 -6.25
CA LEU A 793 4.76 -34.73 -5.69
C LEU A 793 4.60 -34.83 -4.17
N SER A 794 4.87 -36.01 -3.60
CA SER A 794 4.58 -36.26 -2.19
C SER A 794 5.32 -35.22 -1.35
N ARG A 795 4.69 -34.72 -0.29
CA ARG A 795 5.30 -33.75 0.64
C ARG A 795 6.70 -34.19 1.07
N ARG A 796 6.92 -35.50 1.21
CA ARG A 796 8.23 -36.12 1.47
C ARG A 796 9.24 -35.97 0.34
N LYS A 797 8.86 -36.17 -0.93
CA LYS A 797 9.78 -36.02 -2.09
C LYS A 797 10.18 -34.56 -2.32
N ALA A 798 9.25 -33.61 -2.20
CA ALA A 798 9.55 -32.18 -2.31
C ALA A 798 10.45 -31.68 -1.17
N VAL A 799 10.13 -32.08 0.07
CA VAL A 799 10.95 -31.74 1.26
C VAL A 799 12.33 -32.40 1.17
N GLY A 800 12.43 -33.66 0.76
CA GLY A 800 13.71 -34.36 0.58
C GLY A 800 14.61 -33.74 -0.50
N ALA A 801 14.05 -33.38 -1.66
CA ALA A 801 14.78 -32.65 -2.69
C ALA A 801 15.25 -31.27 -2.19
N GLY A 802 14.43 -30.57 -1.40
CA GLY A 802 14.78 -29.29 -0.80
C GLY A 802 15.91 -29.36 0.24
N PHE A 803 15.92 -30.40 1.08
CA PHE A 803 17.05 -30.66 1.99
C PHE A 803 18.34 -30.97 1.24
N GLY A 804 18.26 -31.74 0.15
CA GLY A 804 19.40 -32.01 -0.73
C GLY A 804 19.99 -30.73 -1.34
N VAL A 805 19.15 -29.87 -1.91
CA VAL A 805 19.60 -28.58 -2.48
C VAL A 805 20.13 -27.63 -1.40
N MET A 806 19.53 -27.60 -0.21
CA MET A 806 20.01 -26.81 0.92
C MET A 806 21.39 -27.28 1.39
N PHE A 807 21.61 -28.59 1.51
CA PHE A 807 22.91 -29.16 1.87
C PHE A 807 23.99 -28.90 0.82
N LEU A 808 23.64 -29.00 -0.47
CA LEU A 808 24.58 -28.68 -1.54
C LEU A 808 24.95 -27.20 -1.56
N THR A 809 23.96 -26.32 -1.35
CA THR A 809 24.18 -24.88 -1.23
C THR A 809 25.05 -24.55 -0.02
N PHE A 810 24.84 -25.23 1.11
CA PHE A 810 25.69 -25.17 2.29
C PHE A 810 27.15 -25.44 1.94
N LEU A 811 27.44 -26.55 1.24
CA LEU A 811 28.81 -26.90 0.85
C LEU A 811 29.46 -25.82 -0.03
N CYS A 812 28.73 -25.26 -1.00
CA CYS A 812 29.25 -24.19 -1.84
C CYS A 812 29.61 -22.93 -1.02
N PHE A 813 28.69 -22.44 -0.18
CA PHE A 813 28.96 -21.26 0.65
C PHE A 813 30.08 -21.53 1.67
N PHE A 814 30.12 -22.73 2.24
CA PHE A 814 31.18 -23.14 3.15
C PHE A 814 32.55 -23.16 2.46
N GLY A 815 32.64 -23.60 1.21
CA GLY A 815 33.88 -23.54 0.44
C GLY A 815 34.39 -22.11 0.23
N PHE A 816 33.51 -21.17 -0.14
CA PHE A 816 33.89 -19.76 -0.26
C PHE A 816 34.24 -19.12 1.09
N PHE A 817 33.55 -19.51 2.16
CA PHE A 817 33.87 -19.09 3.52
C PHE A 817 35.27 -19.55 3.93
N LEU A 818 35.59 -20.83 3.69
CA LEU A 818 36.89 -21.41 4.01
C LEU A 818 38.03 -20.74 3.21
N ARG A 819 37.79 -20.43 1.92
CA ARG A 819 38.72 -19.63 1.11
C ARG A 819 39.01 -18.29 1.76
N ASP A 820 37.96 -17.54 2.12
CA ASP A 820 38.11 -16.19 2.70
C ASP A 820 38.81 -16.25 4.06
N LEU A 821 38.51 -17.29 4.85
CA LEU A 821 39.17 -17.55 6.13
C LEU A 821 40.68 -17.82 5.95
N LEU A 822 41.05 -18.68 4.99
CA LEU A 822 42.45 -18.97 4.70
C LEU A 822 43.17 -17.70 4.22
N MET A 823 42.55 -16.91 3.35
CA MET A 823 43.11 -15.62 2.93
C MET A 823 43.31 -14.66 4.09
N ALA A 824 42.34 -14.56 5.01
CA ALA A 824 42.45 -13.72 6.20
C ALA A 824 43.61 -14.17 7.11
N LYS A 825 43.81 -15.48 7.28
CA LYS A 825 44.94 -16.03 8.06
C LYS A 825 46.30 -15.82 7.39
N THR A 826 46.37 -15.94 6.05
CA THR A 826 47.61 -15.78 5.28
C THR A 826 48.01 -14.31 5.10
N PHE A 827 47.04 -13.43 4.85
CA PHE A 827 47.32 -12.02 4.47
C PHE A 827 46.99 -10.99 5.56
N GLY A 828 46.15 -11.31 6.56
CA GLY A 828 45.66 -10.36 7.55
C GLY A 828 44.60 -9.39 7.01
N LEU A 829 44.06 -8.52 7.87
CA LEU A 829 43.16 -7.41 7.47
C LEU A 829 43.96 -6.23 6.90
N GLY A 830 44.56 -6.40 5.73
CA GLY A 830 45.38 -5.38 5.08
C GLY A 830 44.91 -5.00 3.67
N SER A 831 45.56 -4.00 3.08
CA SER A 831 45.25 -3.44 1.76
C SER A 831 45.18 -4.48 0.63
N SER A 832 46.02 -5.53 0.67
CA SER A 832 45.97 -6.64 -0.30
C SER A 832 44.61 -7.34 -0.34
N LEU A 833 44.00 -7.58 0.83
CA LEU A 833 42.73 -8.28 0.95
C LEU A 833 41.55 -7.35 0.61
N ASP A 834 41.67 -6.06 0.93
CA ASP A 834 40.73 -5.02 0.49
C ASP A 834 40.67 -4.95 -1.03
N TYR A 835 41.83 -4.90 -1.71
CA TYR A 835 41.90 -4.85 -3.17
C TYR A 835 41.29 -6.09 -3.83
N PHE A 836 41.45 -7.26 -3.22
CA PHE A 836 40.82 -8.49 -3.69
C PHE A 836 39.28 -8.39 -3.66
N PHE A 837 38.70 -7.95 -2.54
CA PHE A 837 37.24 -7.82 -2.43
C PHE A 837 36.69 -6.70 -3.32
N ILE A 838 37.40 -5.58 -3.43
CA ILE A 838 37.04 -4.47 -4.31
C ILE A 838 37.05 -4.91 -5.79
N ALA A 839 38.08 -5.65 -6.23
CA ALA A 839 38.19 -6.15 -7.59
C ALA A 839 37.03 -7.09 -7.97
N LEU A 840 36.53 -7.89 -7.02
CA LEU A 840 35.39 -8.79 -7.26
C LEU A 840 34.02 -8.09 -7.24
N LEU A 841 33.93 -6.91 -6.64
CA LEU A 841 32.64 -6.24 -6.40
C LEU A 841 31.87 -5.98 -7.69
N ILE A 842 32.49 -5.29 -8.66
CA ILE A 842 31.83 -4.86 -9.90
C ILE A 842 31.42 -6.05 -10.77
N PRO A 843 32.31 -7.03 -11.05
CA PRO A 843 31.95 -8.23 -11.80
C PRO A 843 30.80 -9.02 -11.14
N MET A 844 30.88 -9.25 -9.83
CA MET A 844 29.86 -10.02 -9.12
C MET A 844 28.51 -9.29 -9.09
N PHE A 845 28.52 -7.96 -8.94
CA PHE A 845 27.31 -7.16 -9.04
C PHE A 845 26.64 -7.33 -10.41
N ILE A 846 27.41 -7.30 -11.51
CA ILE A 846 26.86 -7.54 -12.85
C ILE A 846 26.26 -8.95 -12.97
N VAL A 847 26.96 -9.97 -12.47
CA VAL A 847 26.46 -11.36 -12.46
C VAL A 847 25.14 -11.48 -11.70
N THR A 848 25.07 -10.92 -10.49
CA THR A 848 23.89 -11.01 -9.62
C THR A 848 22.70 -10.23 -10.18
N VAL A 849 22.92 -9.05 -10.75
CA VAL A 849 21.83 -8.21 -11.27
C VAL A 849 21.34 -8.68 -12.63
N PHE A 850 22.24 -8.98 -13.56
CA PHE A 850 21.88 -9.21 -14.96
C PHE A 850 21.73 -10.68 -15.32
N TYR A 851 22.43 -11.62 -14.66
CA TYR A 851 22.51 -13.00 -15.15
C TYR A 851 21.85 -14.03 -14.22
N MET A 852 21.92 -13.88 -12.90
CA MET A 852 21.17 -14.77 -11.99
C MET A 852 19.64 -14.76 -12.24
N PRO A 853 18.98 -13.61 -12.48
CA PRO A 853 17.55 -13.57 -12.79
C PRO A 853 17.18 -14.22 -14.12
N LEU A 854 18.14 -14.29 -15.05
CA LEU A 854 17.95 -14.90 -16.36
C LEU A 854 17.67 -16.40 -16.25
N GLY A 855 18.42 -17.10 -15.38
CA GLY A 855 18.20 -18.51 -15.08
C GLY A 855 16.81 -18.77 -14.50
N ALA A 856 16.40 -17.98 -13.51
CA ALA A 856 15.08 -18.09 -12.88
C ALA A 856 13.91 -17.84 -13.84
N ALA A 857 14.05 -16.86 -14.75
CA ALA A 857 13.06 -16.58 -15.79
C ALA A 857 12.97 -17.68 -16.85
N PHE A 858 14.07 -18.40 -17.08
CA PHE A 858 14.17 -19.40 -18.13
C PHE A 858 13.62 -20.77 -17.72
N VAL A 859 13.85 -21.20 -16.47
CA VAL A 859 13.50 -22.56 -15.99
C VAL A 859 12.04 -22.97 -16.26
N PRO A 860 11.01 -22.16 -15.95
CA PRO A 860 9.62 -22.56 -16.20
C PRO A 860 9.32 -22.80 -17.68
N LEU A 861 9.87 -21.95 -18.56
CA LEU A 861 9.67 -22.05 -20.01
C LEU A 861 10.43 -23.25 -20.60
N TYR A 862 11.60 -23.57 -20.03
CA TYR A 862 12.35 -24.77 -20.38
C TYR A 862 11.57 -26.05 -20.04
N LEU A 863 11.01 -26.12 -18.82
CA LEU A 863 10.21 -27.27 -18.39
C LEU A 863 8.94 -27.44 -19.24
N GLU A 864 8.24 -26.35 -19.53
CA GLU A 864 7.04 -26.37 -20.38
C GLU A 864 7.35 -26.87 -21.81
N ALA A 865 8.45 -26.40 -22.42
CA ALA A 865 8.87 -26.86 -23.74
C ALA A 865 9.30 -28.34 -23.75
N LYS A 866 9.90 -28.81 -22.65
CA LYS A 866 10.31 -30.21 -22.44
C LYS A 866 9.10 -31.13 -22.26
N GLU A 867 8.12 -30.74 -21.45
CA GLU A 867 6.86 -31.48 -21.25
C GLU A 867 6.05 -31.63 -22.56
N ARG A 868 6.09 -30.60 -23.42
CA ARG A 868 5.44 -30.63 -24.74
C ARG A 868 6.23 -31.40 -25.80
N LEU A 869 7.35 -32.04 -25.45
CA LEU A 869 8.18 -32.85 -26.35
C LEU A 869 8.62 -32.07 -27.61
N LEU A 870 9.05 -30.81 -27.45
CA LEU A 870 9.52 -29.94 -28.55
C LEU A 870 11.05 -29.78 -28.54
N PRO A 871 11.84 -30.80 -28.92
CA PRO A 871 13.31 -30.79 -28.78
C PRO A 871 14.00 -29.72 -29.65
N GLN A 872 13.42 -29.37 -30.80
CA GLN A 872 14.00 -28.34 -31.68
C GLN A 872 13.82 -26.94 -31.08
N ALA A 873 12.61 -26.60 -30.62
CA ALA A 873 12.31 -25.32 -30.00
C ALA A 873 13.16 -25.08 -28.74
N LEU A 874 13.37 -26.14 -27.94
CA LEU A 874 14.20 -26.11 -26.74
C LEU A 874 15.68 -25.83 -27.09
N ARG A 875 16.23 -26.50 -28.10
CA ARG A 875 17.61 -26.25 -28.58
C ARG A 875 17.78 -24.83 -29.12
N ASP A 876 16.80 -24.34 -29.87
CA ASP A 876 16.82 -22.98 -30.42
C ASP A 876 16.76 -21.91 -29.32
N MET A 877 15.93 -22.13 -28.29
CA MET A 877 15.84 -21.25 -27.12
C MET A 877 17.16 -21.21 -26.34
N VAL A 878 17.72 -22.38 -26.02
CA VAL A 878 19.01 -22.45 -25.29
C VAL A 878 20.12 -21.79 -26.11
N SER A 879 20.23 -22.08 -27.41
CA SER A 879 21.26 -21.51 -28.29
C SER A 879 21.14 -19.99 -28.43
N GLY A 880 19.93 -19.48 -28.63
CA GLY A 880 19.66 -18.05 -28.73
C GLY A 880 19.96 -17.31 -27.42
N LEU A 881 19.54 -17.86 -26.28
CA LEU A 881 19.77 -17.27 -24.97
C LEU A 881 21.25 -17.32 -24.57
N SER A 882 21.94 -18.42 -24.86
CA SER A 882 23.37 -18.57 -24.64
C SER A 882 24.17 -17.57 -25.48
N SER A 883 23.79 -17.38 -26.75
CA SER A 883 24.44 -16.42 -27.65
C SER A 883 24.24 -14.98 -27.19
N TRP A 884 23.03 -14.62 -26.75
CA TRP A 884 22.76 -13.31 -26.15
C TRP A 884 23.56 -13.09 -24.86
N THR A 885 23.62 -14.11 -23.99
CA THR A 885 24.37 -14.07 -22.72
C THR A 885 25.87 -13.88 -22.97
N GLY A 886 26.45 -14.65 -23.89
CA GLY A 886 27.86 -14.54 -24.23
C GLY A 886 28.23 -13.18 -24.83
N ILE A 887 27.45 -12.66 -25.77
CA ILE A 887 27.71 -11.34 -26.39
C ILE A 887 27.55 -10.22 -25.36
N SER A 888 26.49 -10.23 -24.56
CA SER A 888 26.28 -9.20 -23.55
C SER A 888 27.40 -9.18 -22.50
N LEU A 889 27.91 -10.35 -22.09
CA LEU A 889 29.04 -10.45 -21.19
C LEU A 889 30.34 -9.95 -21.84
N LEU A 890 30.58 -10.27 -23.11
CA LEU A 890 31.75 -9.78 -23.82
C LEU A 890 31.73 -8.25 -23.95
N ILE A 891 30.56 -7.66 -24.23
CA ILE A 891 30.36 -6.21 -24.21
C ILE A 891 30.59 -5.65 -22.80
N ALA A 892 30.05 -6.28 -21.77
CA ALA A 892 30.25 -5.84 -20.38
C ALA A 892 31.73 -5.87 -19.98
N CYS A 893 32.46 -6.94 -20.30
CA CYS A 893 33.91 -7.03 -20.06
C CYS A 893 34.67 -5.95 -20.81
N LEU A 894 34.32 -5.68 -22.08
CA LEU A 894 34.95 -4.62 -22.87
C LEU A 894 34.69 -3.24 -22.27
N ILE A 895 33.45 -2.95 -21.85
CA ILE A 895 33.11 -1.67 -21.20
C ILE A 895 33.89 -1.52 -19.90
N LEU A 896 33.97 -2.56 -19.06
CA LEU A 896 34.73 -2.51 -17.81
C LEU A 896 36.22 -2.26 -18.07
N TYR A 897 36.81 -3.00 -19.01
CA TYR A 897 38.22 -2.85 -19.38
C TYR A 897 38.53 -1.44 -19.92
N LEU A 898 37.66 -0.87 -20.75
CA LEU A 898 37.87 0.48 -21.29
C LEU A 898 37.58 1.59 -20.28
N SER A 899 36.69 1.34 -19.32
CA SER A 899 36.28 2.33 -18.33
C SER A 899 37.10 2.31 -17.05
N GLU A 900 37.89 1.27 -16.77
CA GLU A 900 38.67 1.14 -15.53
C GLU A 900 39.54 2.36 -15.17
N PRO A 901 40.21 3.06 -16.11
CA PRO A 901 41.08 4.20 -15.77
C PRO A 901 40.28 5.44 -15.34
N TYR A 902 38.99 5.50 -15.69
CA TYR A 902 38.13 6.66 -15.47
C TYR A 902 37.08 6.41 -14.38
N LEU A 903 36.53 5.20 -14.36
CA LEU A 903 35.44 4.79 -13.48
C LEU A 903 35.92 4.60 -12.04
N LEU A 904 37.05 3.92 -11.84
CA LEU A 904 37.55 3.60 -10.50
C LEU A 904 37.98 4.86 -9.71
N PRO A 905 38.74 5.82 -10.28
CA PRO A 905 39.10 7.03 -9.55
C PRO A 905 37.89 7.93 -9.19
N LEU A 906 36.82 7.85 -9.99
CA LEU A 906 35.57 8.58 -9.71
C LEU A 906 34.79 7.95 -8.56
N ILE A 907 34.79 6.62 -8.48
CA ILE A 907 34.09 5.85 -7.46
C ILE A 907 34.78 5.95 -6.09
N TYR A 908 36.12 5.97 -6.04
CA TYR A 908 36.90 5.85 -4.79
C TYR A 908 37.58 7.17 -4.34
N LYS A 909 37.04 8.33 -4.74
CA LYS A 909 37.67 9.65 -4.50
C LYS A 909 37.62 10.15 -3.04
N GLN A 910 36.95 9.44 -2.12
CA GLN A 910 36.79 9.86 -0.72
C GLN A 910 37.43 8.85 0.24
N GLY A 911 38.43 9.32 1.00
CA GLY A 911 39.24 8.50 1.91
C GLY A 911 40.68 8.34 1.42
N THR A 912 41.41 7.37 1.96
CA THR A 912 42.70 6.90 1.42
C THR A 912 42.42 6.17 0.10
N PRO A 913 42.74 6.75 -1.07
CA PRO A 913 42.41 6.13 -2.33
C PRO A 913 43.21 4.82 -2.49
N PRO A 914 42.58 3.72 -2.93
CA PRO A 914 43.28 2.45 -3.13
C PRO A 914 44.39 2.62 -4.18
N ASP A 915 45.50 1.91 -4.01
CA ASP A 915 46.59 1.89 -4.99
C ASP A 915 46.08 1.26 -6.30
N MET A 916 45.75 2.12 -7.26
CA MET A 916 45.22 1.72 -8.56
C MET A 916 46.20 0.82 -9.33
N GLY A 917 47.52 0.93 -9.07
CA GLY A 917 48.54 0.06 -9.66
C GLY A 917 48.45 -1.39 -9.20
N GLN A 918 47.84 -1.64 -8.03
CA GLN A 918 47.58 -2.99 -7.52
C GLN A 918 46.15 -3.47 -7.80
N LEU A 919 45.17 -2.56 -7.77
CA LEU A 919 43.77 -2.89 -7.95
C LEU A 919 43.41 -3.23 -9.40
N ILE A 920 43.89 -2.45 -10.38
CA ILE A 920 43.57 -2.63 -11.80
C ILE A 920 44.00 -4.03 -12.31
N PRO A 921 45.23 -4.52 -12.03
CA PRO A 921 45.61 -5.88 -12.42
C PRO A 921 44.70 -6.97 -11.82
N LEU A 922 44.22 -6.77 -10.59
CA LEU A 922 43.29 -7.71 -9.95
C LEU A 922 41.92 -7.67 -10.63
N LEU A 923 41.39 -6.48 -10.94
CA LEU A 923 40.14 -6.34 -11.67
C LEU A 923 40.23 -7.02 -13.05
N ASN A 924 41.32 -6.84 -13.77
CA ASN A 924 41.54 -7.48 -15.06
C ASN A 924 41.53 -9.01 -14.99
N LEU A 925 42.05 -9.60 -13.90
CA LEU A 925 41.98 -11.04 -13.65
C LEU A 925 40.55 -11.54 -13.37
N THR A 926 39.61 -10.67 -13.03
CA THR A 926 38.19 -11.04 -12.83
C THR A 926 37.36 -11.05 -14.10
N LEU A 927 37.79 -10.38 -15.18
CA LEU A 927 37.03 -10.31 -16.44
C LEU A 927 36.77 -11.69 -17.06
N PRO A 928 37.72 -12.65 -17.07
CA PRO A 928 37.43 -14.02 -17.49
C PRO A 928 36.37 -14.71 -16.60
N ILE A 929 36.40 -14.47 -15.29
CA ILE A 929 35.40 -15.03 -14.36
C ILE A 929 34.01 -14.51 -14.75
N LEU A 930 33.87 -13.20 -15.00
CA LEU A 930 32.63 -12.59 -15.46
C LEU A 930 32.14 -13.22 -16.76
N LEU A 931 33.01 -13.35 -17.75
CA LEU A 931 32.70 -13.88 -19.09
C LEU A 931 32.09 -15.29 -19.02
N PHE A 932 32.61 -16.16 -18.16
CA PHE A 932 32.11 -17.53 -18.03
C PHE A 932 30.91 -17.65 -17.08
N SER A 933 30.73 -16.72 -16.16
CA SER A 933 29.71 -16.80 -15.10
C SER A 933 28.29 -16.89 -15.62
N GLY A 934 27.88 -16.05 -16.58
CA GLY A 934 26.49 -16.09 -17.07
C GLY A 934 26.17 -17.35 -17.87
N VAL A 935 27.14 -17.90 -18.61
CA VAL A 935 27.00 -19.17 -19.34
C VAL A 935 26.85 -20.34 -18.37
N VAL A 936 27.68 -20.38 -17.32
CA VAL A 936 27.58 -21.38 -16.24
C VAL A 936 26.25 -21.27 -15.51
N ILE A 937 25.77 -20.07 -15.21
CA ILE A 937 24.46 -19.86 -14.56
C ILE A 937 23.33 -20.45 -15.40
N LEU A 938 23.34 -20.20 -16.71
CA LEU A 938 22.34 -20.77 -17.62
C LEU A 938 22.42 -22.30 -17.64
N GLY A 939 23.62 -22.87 -17.73
CA GLY A 939 23.84 -24.32 -17.71
C GLY A 939 23.39 -24.96 -16.39
N ASN A 940 23.74 -24.37 -15.25
CA ASN A 940 23.30 -24.81 -13.93
C ASN A 940 21.77 -24.74 -13.79
N SER A 941 21.14 -23.73 -14.38
CA SER A 941 19.67 -23.61 -14.39
C SER A 941 19.02 -24.77 -15.16
N ILE A 942 19.63 -25.21 -16.27
CA ILE A 942 19.17 -26.37 -17.05
C ILE A 942 19.39 -27.68 -16.27
N LEU A 943 20.59 -27.87 -15.68
CA LEU A 943 20.88 -29.05 -14.86
C LEU A 943 19.91 -29.16 -13.67
N ASN A 944 19.63 -28.05 -13.00
CA ASN A 944 18.66 -27.98 -11.91
C ASN A 944 17.25 -28.33 -12.40
N ALA A 945 16.82 -27.82 -13.55
CA ALA A 945 15.53 -28.16 -14.16
C ALA A 945 15.44 -29.66 -14.54
N ASN A 946 16.56 -30.29 -14.88
CA ASN A 946 16.65 -31.72 -15.16
C ASN A 946 16.77 -32.60 -13.91
N GLY A 947 16.68 -32.03 -12.70
CA GLY A 947 16.81 -32.75 -11.43
C GLY A 947 18.25 -33.13 -11.06
N GLN A 948 19.25 -32.57 -11.74
CA GLN A 948 20.68 -32.85 -11.54
C GLN A 948 21.36 -31.81 -10.64
N ALA A 949 20.71 -31.38 -9.56
CA ALA A 949 21.19 -30.30 -8.69
C ALA A 949 22.54 -30.60 -7.99
N VAL A 950 22.82 -31.88 -7.73
CA VAL A 950 24.10 -32.35 -7.16
C VAL A 950 25.25 -32.01 -8.10
N VAL A 951 25.08 -32.23 -9.40
CA VAL A 951 26.10 -31.96 -10.42
C VAL A 951 26.35 -30.46 -10.54
N ALA A 952 25.27 -29.66 -10.63
CA ALA A 952 25.38 -28.20 -10.73
C ALA A 952 26.11 -27.59 -9.52
N SER A 953 25.79 -28.06 -8.32
CA SER A 953 26.39 -27.55 -7.08
C SER A 953 27.83 -28.05 -6.89
N GLY A 954 28.10 -29.32 -7.21
CA GLY A 954 29.45 -29.88 -7.19
C GLY A 954 30.39 -29.18 -8.18
N ALA A 955 29.91 -28.88 -9.38
CA ALA A 955 30.64 -28.10 -10.37
C ALA A 955 30.97 -26.69 -9.86
N GLN A 956 30.08 -26.06 -9.08
CA GLN A 956 30.33 -24.74 -8.50
C GLN A 956 31.34 -24.77 -7.33
N LEU A 957 31.39 -25.86 -6.57
CA LEU A 957 32.34 -26.03 -5.46
C LEU A 957 33.81 -26.11 -5.92
N ILE A 958 34.06 -26.48 -7.18
CA ILE A 958 35.43 -26.54 -7.72
C ILE A 958 36.11 -25.17 -7.72
N VAL A 959 35.35 -24.08 -7.78
CA VAL A 959 35.86 -22.71 -7.85
C VAL A 959 36.61 -22.32 -6.56
N PRO A 960 36.00 -22.35 -5.37
CA PRO A 960 36.73 -22.07 -4.14
C PRO A 960 37.80 -23.12 -3.84
N VAL A 961 37.63 -24.39 -4.22
CA VAL A 961 38.66 -25.43 -4.03
C VAL A 961 39.91 -25.13 -4.84
N ALA A 962 39.78 -24.81 -6.13
CA ALA A 962 40.90 -24.43 -6.99
C ALA A 962 41.59 -23.15 -6.47
N ALA A 963 40.81 -22.19 -5.95
CA ALA A 963 41.34 -20.98 -5.33
C ALA A 963 42.17 -21.28 -4.07
N MET A 964 41.71 -22.19 -3.20
CA MET A 964 42.43 -22.61 -2.00
C MET A 964 43.71 -23.39 -2.34
N ILE A 965 43.66 -24.30 -3.31
CA ILE A 965 44.85 -25.03 -3.77
C ILE A 965 45.89 -24.04 -4.32
N SER A 966 45.46 -23.08 -5.14
CA SER A 966 46.34 -22.04 -5.68
C SER A 966 46.93 -21.14 -4.57
N LEU A 967 46.13 -20.81 -3.55
CA LEU A 967 46.58 -20.07 -2.38
C LEU A 967 47.66 -20.83 -1.62
N LEU A 968 47.47 -22.13 -1.36
CA LEU A 968 48.44 -22.95 -0.63
C LEU A 968 49.75 -23.15 -1.40
N LEU A 969 49.67 -23.28 -2.73
CA LEU A 969 50.85 -23.53 -3.57
C LEU A 969 51.63 -22.24 -3.94
N PHE A 970 50.93 -21.13 -4.15
CA PHE A 970 51.51 -19.91 -4.74
C PHE A 970 51.21 -18.63 -3.94
N GLY A 971 50.50 -18.72 -2.81
CA GLY A 971 50.08 -17.56 -2.00
C GLY A 971 51.23 -16.74 -1.46
N GLU A 972 52.32 -17.36 -1.01
CA GLU A 972 53.49 -16.63 -0.49
C GLU A 972 54.20 -15.81 -1.57
N ARG A 973 54.26 -16.32 -2.81
CA ARG A 973 55.00 -15.69 -3.90
C ARG A 973 54.16 -14.67 -4.68
N TRP A 974 52.87 -14.96 -4.91
CA TRP A 974 52.01 -14.18 -5.82
C TRP A 974 50.88 -13.46 -5.08
N GLY A 975 50.78 -13.60 -3.76
CA GLY A 975 49.79 -12.93 -2.93
C GLY A 975 48.35 -13.23 -3.36
N VAL A 976 47.45 -12.26 -3.23
CA VAL A 976 46.04 -12.41 -3.62
C VAL A 976 45.82 -12.68 -5.12
N ARG A 977 46.82 -12.41 -5.97
CA ARG A 977 46.75 -12.72 -7.42
C ARG A 977 46.68 -14.23 -7.66
N SER A 978 47.35 -15.06 -6.84
CA SER A 978 47.27 -16.52 -6.98
C SER A 978 45.85 -17.03 -6.78
N VAL A 979 45.12 -16.45 -5.83
CA VAL A 979 43.72 -16.79 -5.54
C VAL A 979 42.83 -16.46 -6.74
N MET A 980 43.00 -15.26 -7.34
CA MET A 980 42.25 -14.86 -8.53
C MET A 980 42.50 -15.80 -9.71
N CYS A 981 43.76 -16.16 -9.98
CA CYS A 981 44.09 -17.15 -11.01
C CYS A 981 43.45 -18.51 -10.73
N GLY A 982 43.48 -18.96 -9.47
CA GLY A 982 42.81 -20.19 -9.04
C GLY A 982 41.29 -20.15 -9.27
N MET A 983 40.65 -18.99 -9.05
CA MET A 983 39.22 -18.81 -9.34
C MET A 983 38.92 -18.83 -10.85
N VAL A 984 39.78 -18.26 -11.70
CA VAL A 984 39.63 -18.33 -13.16
C VAL A 984 39.70 -19.78 -13.63
N ILE A 985 40.72 -20.53 -13.18
CA ILE A 985 40.87 -21.95 -13.51
C ILE A 985 39.67 -22.74 -13.00
N GLY A 986 39.25 -22.51 -11.75
CA GLY A 986 38.07 -23.15 -11.18
C GLY A 986 36.80 -22.87 -11.97
N GLN A 987 36.60 -21.64 -12.46
CA GLN A 987 35.43 -21.28 -13.24
C GLN A 987 35.43 -21.93 -14.63
N LEU A 988 36.61 -22.09 -15.26
CA LEU A 988 36.77 -22.85 -16.49
C LEU A 988 36.44 -24.34 -16.29
N LEU A 989 36.94 -24.94 -15.21
CA LEU A 989 36.63 -26.33 -14.85
C LEU A 989 35.13 -26.52 -14.57
N ASN A 990 34.51 -25.58 -13.86
CA ASN A 990 33.07 -25.56 -13.61
C ASN A 990 32.29 -25.60 -14.94
N LEU A 991 32.62 -24.70 -15.88
CA LEU A 991 31.99 -24.65 -17.20
C LEU A 991 32.19 -25.95 -17.99
N PHE A 992 33.38 -26.55 -17.92
CA PHE A 992 33.66 -27.84 -18.55
C PHE A 992 32.77 -28.95 -17.98
N ILE A 993 32.67 -29.07 -16.65
CA ILE A 993 31.83 -30.07 -15.99
C ILE A 993 30.36 -29.90 -16.39
N VAL A 994 29.85 -28.66 -16.35
CA VAL A 994 28.46 -28.35 -16.72
C VAL A 994 28.19 -28.73 -18.18
N GLN A 995 29.07 -28.34 -19.11
CA GLN A 995 28.89 -28.66 -20.53
C GLN A 995 29.04 -30.16 -20.81
N TYR A 996 29.93 -30.87 -20.11
CA TYR A 996 30.09 -32.32 -20.24
C TYR A 996 28.80 -33.05 -19.89
N TRP A 997 28.14 -32.66 -18.80
CA TRP A 997 26.86 -33.28 -18.39
C TRP A 997 25.71 -32.93 -19.33
N LEU A 998 25.58 -31.65 -19.73
CA LEU A 998 24.51 -31.23 -20.65
C LEU A 998 24.61 -31.84 -22.05
N LYS A 999 25.81 -32.25 -22.48
CA LYS A 999 26.00 -32.97 -23.74
C LYS A 999 25.24 -34.31 -23.78
N ARG A 1000 25.02 -34.96 -22.61
CA ARG A 1000 24.24 -36.21 -22.51
C ARG A 1000 22.78 -36.00 -22.93
N ASP A 1001 22.25 -34.79 -22.75
CA ASP A 1001 20.90 -34.40 -23.14
C ASP A 1001 20.85 -33.73 -24.54
N ASN A 1002 21.94 -33.80 -25.33
CA ASN A 1002 22.10 -33.09 -26.61
C ASN A 1002 21.94 -31.56 -26.51
N ILE A 1003 22.27 -30.98 -25.35
CA ILE A 1003 22.21 -29.53 -25.09
C ILE A 1003 23.62 -28.93 -25.10
N TRP A 1004 23.75 -27.79 -25.79
CA TRP A 1004 25.00 -27.04 -25.90
C TRP A 1004 24.76 -25.60 -25.44
N VAL A 1005 25.46 -25.18 -24.38
CA VAL A 1005 25.26 -23.88 -23.72
C VAL A 1005 26.32 -22.85 -24.14
N MET A 1006 27.38 -23.27 -24.84
CA MET A 1006 28.30 -22.28 -25.41
C MET A 1006 27.63 -21.49 -26.55
N PRO A 1007 27.87 -20.17 -26.67
CA PRO A 1007 27.35 -19.33 -27.74
C PRO A 1007 27.62 -19.90 -29.14
N ARG A 1008 26.58 -20.04 -29.97
CA ARG A 1008 26.68 -20.46 -31.38
C ARG A 1008 26.33 -19.36 -32.39
N LEU A 1009 26.01 -18.15 -31.92
CA LEU A 1009 25.67 -16.96 -32.72
C LEU A 1009 24.50 -17.19 -33.70
N ASN A 1010 23.46 -17.94 -33.31
CA ASN A 1010 22.28 -18.18 -34.15
C ASN A 1010 21.06 -17.35 -33.67
N PHE A 1011 20.71 -16.30 -34.42
CA PHE A 1011 19.62 -15.36 -34.09
C PHE A 1011 18.32 -15.58 -34.88
N LYS A 1012 18.23 -16.64 -35.70
CA LYS A 1012 17.07 -16.89 -36.59
C LYS A 1012 15.73 -17.00 -35.83
N HIS A 1013 15.76 -17.44 -34.57
CA HIS A 1013 14.55 -17.70 -33.76
C HIS A 1013 14.34 -16.69 -32.61
N ARG A 1014 14.72 -15.41 -32.77
CA ARG A 1014 14.57 -14.36 -31.75
C ARG A 1014 13.16 -14.21 -31.14
N LYS A 1015 12.12 -14.58 -31.89
CA LYS A 1015 10.72 -14.54 -31.43
C LYS A 1015 10.48 -15.49 -30.24
N ASN A 1016 11.24 -16.58 -30.15
CA ASN A 1016 11.11 -17.58 -29.08
C ASN A 1016 11.70 -17.11 -27.74
N LEU A 1017 12.46 -16.00 -27.71
CA LEU A 1017 13.04 -15.44 -26.49
C LEU A 1017 12.15 -14.37 -25.81
N SER A 1018 11.15 -13.84 -26.52
CA SER A 1018 10.24 -12.80 -26.01
C SER A 1018 9.56 -13.20 -24.68
N PRO A 1019 9.08 -14.45 -24.49
CA PRO A 1019 8.52 -14.88 -23.21
C PRO A 1019 9.54 -14.87 -22.07
N VAL A 1020 10.80 -15.24 -22.34
CA VAL A 1020 11.90 -15.23 -21.36
C VAL A 1020 12.16 -13.79 -20.90
N PHE A 1021 12.34 -12.85 -21.83
CA PHE A 1021 12.65 -11.45 -21.49
C PHE A 1021 11.52 -10.74 -20.74
N ARG A 1022 10.26 -11.11 -21.01
CA ARG A 1022 9.09 -10.58 -20.29
C ARG A 1022 9.09 -10.97 -18.80
N GLN A 1023 9.60 -12.16 -18.47
CA GLN A 1023 9.76 -12.62 -17.08
C GLN A 1023 11.05 -12.09 -16.45
N TYR A 1024 12.11 -11.97 -17.25
CA TYR A 1024 13.44 -11.52 -16.83
C TYR A 1024 13.45 -10.07 -16.33
N TRP A 1025 12.87 -9.11 -17.09
CA TRP A 1025 13.01 -7.68 -16.77
C TRP A 1025 12.56 -7.30 -15.35
N PRO A 1026 11.39 -7.76 -14.86
CA PRO A 1026 10.98 -7.51 -13.48
C PRO A 1026 11.92 -8.13 -12.43
N LEU A 1027 12.44 -9.34 -12.69
CA LEU A 1027 13.35 -10.01 -11.78
C LEU A 1027 14.71 -9.32 -11.74
N MET A 1028 15.21 -8.83 -12.88
CA MET A 1028 16.44 -8.03 -12.99
C MET A 1028 16.32 -6.72 -12.23
N VAL A 1029 15.21 -5.99 -12.37
CA VAL A 1029 14.97 -4.75 -11.63
C VAL A 1029 14.90 -5.02 -10.12
N SER A 1030 14.23 -6.09 -9.70
CA SER A 1030 14.22 -6.50 -8.29
C SER A 1030 15.63 -6.84 -7.79
N ALA A 1031 16.42 -7.57 -8.58
CA ALA A 1031 17.78 -7.94 -8.24
C ALA A 1031 18.70 -6.72 -8.14
N LEU A 1032 18.52 -5.70 -8.99
CA LEU A 1032 19.24 -4.43 -8.92
C LEU A 1032 19.06 -3.76 -7.55
N PHE A 1033 17.80 -3.56 -7.12
CA PHE A 1033 17.52 -2.92 -5.83
C PHE A 1033 18.08 -3.69 -4.64
N ILE A 1034 17.98 -5.03 -4.66
CA ILE A 1034 18.52 -5.88 -3.59
C ILE A 1034 20.06 -5.83 -3.59
N SER A 1035 20.68 -5.88 -4.77
CA SER A 1035 22.14 -5.99 -4.89
C SER A 1035 22.87 -4.67 -4.65
N LEU A 1036 22.18 -3.52 -4.68
CA LEU A 1036 22.78 -2.20 -4.42
C LEU A 1036 23.32 -2.05 -3.00
N VAL A 1037 22.84 -2.85 -2.03
CA VAL A 1037 23.30 -2.80 -0.64
C VAL A 1037 24.80 -3.05 -0.54
N THR A 1038 25.32 -4.07 -1.23
CA THR A 1038 26.73 -4.48 -1.10
C THR A 1038 27.71 -3.44 -1.66
N PRO A 1039 27.55 -2.93 -2.90
CA PRO A 1039 28.42 -1.88 -3.40
C PRO A 1039 28.34 -0.61 -2.55
N VAL A 1040 27.15 -0.18 -2.11
CA VAL A 1040 27.02 1.02 -1.28
C VAL A 1040 27.74 0.83 0.06
N ALA A 1041 27.57 -0.30 0.72
CA ALA A 1041 28.25 -0.58 1.98
C ALA A 1041 29.78 -0.67 1.81
N MET A 1042 30.27 -1.27 0.72
CA MET A 1042 31.71 -1.31 0.44
C MET A 1042 32.28 0.07 0.11
N LEU A 1043 31.54 0.94 -0.59
CA LEU A 1043 31.97 2.32 -0.85
C LEU A 1043 32.08 3.13 0.43
N LEU A 1044 31.16 2.92 1.37
CA LEU A 1044 31.29 3.52 2.70
C LEU A 1044 32.50 2.94 3.45
N ALA A 1045 32.73 1.62 3.35
CA ALA A 1045 33.87 0.98 3.97
C ALA A 1045 35.23 1.43 3.40
N THR A 1046 35.32 1.81 2.12
CA THR A 1046 36.55 2.37 1.54
C THR A 1046 36.94 3.74 2.09
N SER A 1047 36.03 4.44 2.77
CA SER A 1047 36.35 5.70 3.45
C SER A 1047 37.00 5.51 4.82
N LEU A 1048 37.08 4.27 5.31
CA LEU A 1048 37.73 3.90 6.57
C LEU A 1048 39.21 3.54 6.34
N PRO A 1049 40.04 3.49 7.40
CA PRO A 1049 41.42 3.02 7.30
C PRO A 1049 41.55 1.61 6.71
N ASP A 1050 42.76 1.28 6.23
CA ASP A 1050 43.10 -0.02 5.66
C ASP A 1050 42.55 -1.20 6.50
N GLY A 1051 41.94 -2.17 5.82
CA GLY A 1051 41.28 -3.32 6.44
C GLY A 1051 39.78 -3.12 6.66
N GLY A 1052 39.24 -1.90 6.49
CA GLY A 1052 37.81 -1.62 6.64
C GLY A 1052 36.91 -2.42 5.69
N VAL A 1053 37.32 -2.58 4.43
CA VAL A 1053 36.56 -3.36 3.43
C VAL A 1053 36.59 -4.86 3.75
N SER A 1054 37.76 -5.37 4.14
CA SER A 1054 37.95 -6.76 4.54
C SER A 1054 37.19 -7.09 5.83
N ALA A 1055 37.21 -6.19 6.82
CA ALA A 1055 36.45 -6.34 8.06
C ALA A 1055 34.93 -6.40 7.78
N TYR A 1056 34.41 -5.51 6.92
CA TYR A 1056 33.02 -5.54 6.48
C TYR A 1056 32.66 -6.86 5.79
N ASN A 1057 33.49 -7.30 4.84
CA ASN A 1057 33.27 -8.53 4.10
C ASN A 1057 33.25 -9.74 5.03
N LEU A 1058 34.29 -9.92 5.85
CA LEU A 1058 34.44 -11.07 6.74
C LEU A 1058 33.38 -11.07 7.85
N GLY A 1059 33.10 -9.94 8.48
CA GLY A 1059 32.07 -9.84 9.52
C GLY A 1059 30.65 -10.10 8.99
N SER A 1060 30.39 -9.80 7.71
CA SER A 1060 29.11 -10.08 7.07
C SER A 1060 28.97 -11.52 6.57
N LYS A 1061 30.06 -12.30 6.47
CA LYS A 1061 30.04 -13.65 5.87
C LYS A 1061 29.14 -14.63 6.60
N ILE A 1062 29.18 -14.65 7.93
CA ILE A 1062 28.34 -15.55 8.72
C ILE A 1062 26.86 -15.24 8.48
N VAL A 1063 26.51 -13.95 8.38
CA VAL A 1063 25.13 -13.54 8.07
C VAL A 1063 24.74 -13.91 6.64
N LEU A 1064 25.60 -13.64 5.66
CA LEU A 1064 25.40 -14.07 4.26
C LEU A 1064 25.21 -15.59 4.14
N PHE A 1065 25.97 -16.36 4.93
CA PHE A 1065 25.86 -17.81 5.00
C PHE A 1065 24.48 -18.24 5.52
N VAL A 1066 24.05 -17.72 6.67
CA VAL A 1066 22.73 -18.05 7.25
C VAL A 1066 21.60 -17.61 6.33
N THR A 1067 21.65 -16.39 5.80
CA THR A 1067 20.63 -15.86 4.89
C THR A 1067 20.53 -16.66 3.59
N GLY A 1068 21.66 -17.08 3.00
CA GLY A 1068 21.69 -17.91 1.79
C GLY A 1068 21.07 -19.30 2.00
N LEU A 1069 21.35 -19.95 3.14
CA LEU A 1069 20.72 -21.23 3.50
C LEU A 1069 19.22 -21.11 3.65
N VAL A 1070 18.77 -20.07 4.37
CA VAL A 1070 17.35 -19.83 4.61
C VAL A 1070 16.63 -19.48 3.31
N ASP A 1071 17.20 -18.64 2.43
CA ASP A 1071 16.59 -18.30 1.12
C ASP A 1071 16.41 -19.54 0.23
N THR A 1072 17.41 -20.43 0.20
CA THR A 1072 17.34 -21.71 -0.54
C THR A 1072 16.30 -22.65 0.05
N ALA A 1073 16.25 -22.79 1.37
CA ALA A 1073 15.25 -23.62 2.05
C ALA A 1073 13.82 -23.13 1.77
N ILE A 1074 13.61 -21.80 1.85
CA ILE A 1074 12.35 -21.16 1.51
C ILE A 1074 12.01 -21.42 0.04
N LEU A 1075 12.95 -21.23 -0.88
CA LEU A 1075 12.70 -21.44 -2.31
C LEU A 1075 12.28 -22.88 -2.61
N ALA A 1076 12.98 -23.87 -2.04
CA ALA A 1076 12.73 -25.27 -2.33
C ALA A 1076 11.41 -25.79 -1.74
N VAL A 1077 11.03 -25.30 -0.54
CA VAL A 1077 9.84 -25.80 0.16
C VAL A 1077 8.62 -24.92 -0.10
N MET A 1078 8.77 -23.60 -0.02
CA MET A 1078 7.65 -22.66 -0.01
C MET A 1078 7.14 -22.31 -1.40
N LEU A 1079 8.03 -22.17 -2.40
CA LEU A 1079 7.59 -21.80 -3.75
C LEU A 1079 6.63 -22.87 -4.34
N PRO A 1080 6.95 -24.18 -4.33
CA PRO A 1080 5.99 -25.19 -4.82
C PRO A 1080 4.72 -25.26 -3.96
N TYR A 1081 4.87 -25.11 -2.63
CA TYR A 1081 3.75 -25.17 -1.69
C TYR A 1081 2.74 -24.04 -1.90
N PHE A 1082 3.21 -22.79 -1.99
CA PHE A 1082 2.35 -21.65 -2.25
C PHE A 1082 1.80 -21.64 -3.67
N SER A 1083 2.58 -22.01 -4.69
CA SER A 1083 2.07 -22.14 -6.07
C SER A 1083 0.92 -23.15 -6.13
N MET A 1084 1.03 -24.28 -5.44
CA MET A 1084 -0.06 -25.26 -5.33
C MET A 1084 -1.31 -24.70 -4.61
N LEU A 1085 -1.13 -23.98 -3.50
CA LEU A 1085 -2.24 -23.40 -2.74
C LEU A 1085 -2.95 -22.27 -3.50
N VAL A 1086 -2.20 -21.46 -4.24
CA VAL A 1086 -2.75 -20.40 -5.11
C VAL A 1086 -3.48 -21.03 -6.29
N ALA A 1087 -2.93 -22.10 -6.91
CA ALA A 1087 -3.55 -22.77 -8.06
C ALA A 1087 -4.89 -23.40 -7.71
N ARG A 1088 -5.03 -23.88 -6.46
CA ARG A 1088 -6.28 -24.42 -5.92
C ARG A 1088 -7.26 -23.33 -5.43
N ASN A 1089 -6.97 -22.06 -5.69
CA ASN A 1089 -7.76 -20.88 -5.31
C ASN A 1089 -8.12 -20.80 -3.81
N ARG A 1090 -7.31 -21.41 -2.92
CA ARG A 1090 -7.57 -21.50 -1.46
C ARG A 1090 -7.12 -20.25 -0.71
N ARG A 1091 -7.63 -19.07 -1.06
CA ARG A 1091 -7.12 -17.75 -0.61
C ARG A 1091 -6.95 -17.52 0.91
N VAL A 1092 -7.84 -18.04 1.76
CA VAL A 1092 -7.72 -17.96 3.23
C VAL A 1092 -6.65 -18.91 3.74
N SER A 1093 -6.52 -20.11 3.17
CA SER A 1093 -5.41 -21.01 3.50
C SER A 1093 -4.11 -20.33 3.12
N VAL A 1094 -4.00 -19.77 1.91
CA VAL A 1094 -2.83 -18.99 1.49
C VAL A 1094 -2.44 -17.90 2.49
N LYS A 1095 -3.41 -17.08 2.94
CA LYS A 1095 -3.15 -16.02 3.94
C LYS A 1095 -2.72 -16.58 5.29
N ARG A 1096 -3.43 -17.60 5.79
CA ARG A 1096 -3.14 -18.23 7.09
C ARG A 1096 -1.76 -18.88 7.08
N GLU A 1097 -1.43 -19.61 6.03
CA GLU A 1097 -0.13 -20.25 5.87
C GLU A 1097 0.98 -19.19 5.74
N LEU A 1098 0.78 -18.11 4.96
CA LEU A 1098 1.75 -17.02 4.88
C LEU A 1098 1.98 -16.36 6.26
N SER A 1099 0.91 -16.05 6.99
CA SER A 1099 1.02 -15.50 8.35
C SER A 1099 1.73 -16.45 9.30
N PHE A 1100 1.44 -17.75 9.21
CA PHE A 1100 2.13 -18.79 9.99
C PHE A 1100 3.62 -18.84 9.66
N PHE A 1101 4.01 -18.85 8.38
CA PHE A 1101 5.41 -18.89 7.98
C PHE A 1101 6.16 -17.60 8.35
N LEU A 1102 5.52 -16.44 8.29
CA LEU A 1102 6.12 -15.17 8.75
C LEU A 1102 6.34 -15.17 10.27
N LEU A 1103 5.35 -15.66 11.03
CA LEU A 1103 5.48 -15.79 12.49
C LEU A 1103 6.57 -16.80 12.85
N LEU A 1104 6.58 -17.96 12.20
CA LEU A 1104 7.59 -19.01 12.40
C LEU A 1104 8.99 -18.51 12.04
N ALA A 1105 9.13 -17.82 10.91
CA ALA A 1105 10.39 -17.21 10.51
C ALA A 1105 10.90 -16.22 11.55
N THR A 1106 10.03 -15.33 12.05
CA THR A 1106 10.40 -14.37 13.10
C THR A 1106 10.78 -15.09 14.39
N PHE A 1107 9.97 -16.07 14.80
CA PHE A 1107 10.18 -16.84 16.03
C PHE A 1107 11.48 -17.65 16.02
N ILE A 1108 11.91 -18.15 14.86
CA ILE A 1108 13.17 -18.89 14.71
C ILE A 1108 14.36 -17.93 14.60
N THR A 1109 14.24 -16.89 13.78
CA THR A 1109 15.39 -16.03 13.43
C THR A 1109 15.75 -15.06 14.53
N VAL A 1110 14.79 -14.56 15.33
CA VAL A 1110 15.08 -13.63 16.43
C VAL A 1110 15.98 -14.26 17.51
N PRO A 1111 15.70 -15.47 18.04
CA PRO A 1111 16.60 -16.15 18.96
C PRO A 1111 17.95 -16.50 18.36
N ILE A 1112 17.99 -16.92 17.08
CA ILE A 1112 19.25 -17.21 16.37
C ILE A 1112 20.11 -15.94 16.26
N SER A 1113 19.50 -14.81 15.85
CA SER A 1113 20.18 -13.52 15.82
C SER A 1113 20.71 -13.12 17.19
N ALA A 1114 19.88 -13.23 18.23
CA ALA A 1114 20.28 -12.88 19.59
C ALA A 1114 21.43 -13.75 20.10
N GLY A 1115 21.36 -15.08 19.90
CA GLY A 1115 22.41 -16.00 20.30
C GLY A 1115 23.74 -15.75 19.57
N LEU A 1116 23.69 -15.59 18.24
CA LEU A 1116 24.87 -15.26 17.45
C LEU A 1116 25.44 -13.86 17.78
N PHE A 1117 24.59 -12.92 18.17
CA PHE A 1117 25.00 -11.57 18.57
C PHE A 1117 25.75 -11.59 19.91
N LEU A 1118 25.24 -12.35 20.89
CA LEU A 1118 25.86 -12.49 22.20
C LEU A 1118 27.17 -13.27 22.15
N TRP A 1119 27.29 -14.24 21.23
CA TRP A 1119 28.49 -15.07 21.07
C TRP A 1119 29.38 -14.67 19.90
N SER A 1120 29.14 -13.51 19.29
CA SER A 1120 29.91 -13.07 18.12
C SER A 1120 31.41 -13.02 18.39
N GLU A 1121 31.83 -12.49 19.53
CA GLU A 1121 33.25 -12.36 19.89
C GLU A 1121 33.93 -13.74 20.06
N PRO A 1122 33.41 -14.67 20.90
CA PRO A 1122 33.94 -16.04 20.97
C PRO A 1122 33.97 -16.77 19.62
N ILE A 1123 32.94 -16.60 18.79
CA ILE A 1123 32.85 -17.23 17.47
C ILE A 1123 33.93 -16.66 16.53
N VAL A 1124 34.09 -15.34 16.48
CA VAL A 1124 35.08 -14.70 15.62
C VAL A 1124 36.50 -15.06 16.06
N ARG A 1125 36.78 -15.00 17.37
CA ARG A 1125 38.06 -15.44 17.95
C ARG A 1125 38.36 -16.89 17.62
N LEU A 1126 37.42 -17.81 17.82
CA LEU A 1126 37.63 -19.24 17.54
C LEU A 1126 37.91 -19.52 16.06
N ILE A 1127 37.18 -18.87 15.15
CA ILE A 1127 37.24 -19.16 13.72
C ILE A 1127 38.43 -18.45 13.07
N PHE A 1128 38.55 -17.14 13.30
CA PHE A 1128 39.43 -16.25 12.54
C PHE A 1128 40.79 -16.01 13.21
N GLU A 1129 40.89 -15.99 14.54
CA GLU A 1129 42.14 -15.67 15.24
C GLU A 1129 43.23 -16.71 14.92
N GLY A 1130 44.42 -16.21 14.59
CA GLY A 1130 45.57 -17.03 14.20
C GLY A 1130 46.21 -16.58 12.89
N GLY A 1131 47.50 -16.90 12.71
CA GLY A 1131 48.29 -16.39 11.59
C GLY A 1131 48.48 -14.89 11.67
N ARG A 1132 48.16 -14.16 10.59
CA ARG A 1132 48.23 -12.69 10.53
C ARG A 1132 46.93 -11.98 10.97
N PHE A 1133 45.97 -12.72 11.53
CA PHE A 1133 44.71 -12.16 12.03
C PHE A 1133 44.77 -12.01 13.56
N ASP A 1134 44.82 -10.76 14.04
CA ASP A 1134 45.11 -10.41 15.44
C ASP A 1134 43.85 -10.03 16.27
N GLY A 1135 44.07 -9.65 17.54
CA GLY A 1135 42.98 -9.27 18.45
C GLY A 1135 42.24 -7.99 18.06
N SER A 1136 42.93 -7.03 17.42
CA SER A 1136 42.31 -5.79 16.90
C SER A 1136 41.38 -6.10 15.73
N ALA A 1137 41.82 -6.98 14.82
CA ALA A 1137 41.02 -7.50 13.72
C ALA A 1137 39.77 -8.25 14.20
N THR A 1138 39.90 -8.98 15.31
CA THR A 1138 38.79 -9.71 15.96
C THR A 1138 37.70 -8.76 16.45
N GLU A 1139 38.06 -7.64 17.09
CA GLU A 1139 37.09 -6.65 17.56
C GLU A 1139 36.31 -6.01 16.40
N GLN A 1140 37.00 -5.62 15.33
CA GLN A 1140 36.38 -4.99 14.15
C GLN A 1140 35.39 -5.93 13.45
N VAL A 1141 35.80 -7.17 13.18
CA VAL A 1141 34.95 -8.18 12.52
C VAL A 1141 33.76 -8.55 13.41
N THR A 1142 33.96 -8.62 14.74
CA THR A 1142 32.89 -8.87 15.72
C THR A 1142 31.81 -7.80 15.65
N ARG A 1143 32.19 -6.51 15.67
CA ARG A 1143 31.21 -5.42 15.59
C ARG A 1143 30.42 -5.44 14.29
N VAL A 1144 31.09 -5.66 13.16
CA VAL A 1144 30.41 -5.83 11.86
C VAL A 1144 29.42 -6.98 11.91
N MET A 1145 29.82 -8.14 12.43
CA MET A 1145 28.94 -9.30 12.56
C MET A 1145 27.72 -9.00 13.42
N GLN A 1146 27.90 -8.35 14.57
CA GLN A 1146 26.81 -7.94 15.47
C GLN A 1146 25.77 -7.07 14.76
N TYR A 1147 26.20 -5.99 14.10
CA TYR A 1147 25.27 -5.12 13.37
C TYR A 1147 24.60 -5.84 12.20
N SER A 1148 25.34 -6.67 11.48
CA SER A 1148 24.79 -7.47 10.38
C SER A 1148 23.76 -8.49 10.85
N LEU A 1149 23.87 -9.04 12.06
CA LEU A 1149 22.94 -10.05 12.59
C LEU A 1149 21.55 -9.50 12.92
N VAL A 1150 21.46 -8.20 13.22
CA VAL A 1150 20.18 -7.51 13.49
C VAL A 1150 19.23 -7.59 12.29
N GLN A 1151 19.77 -7.64 11.06
CA GLN A 1151 18.96 -7.66 9.85
C GLN A 1151 18.29 -9.01 9.56
N LEU A 1152 18.77 -10.11 10.16
CA LEU A 1152 18.42 -11.47 9.77
C LEU A 1152 16.90 -11.76 9.84
N PRO A 1153 16.14 -11.38 10.89
CA PRO A 1153 14.70 -11.63 10.94
C PRO A 1153 13.93 -10.89 9.84
N PHE A 1154 14.34 -9.66 9.55
CA PHE A 1154 13.76 -8.83 8.50
C PHE A 1154 14.06 -9.39 7.11
N PHE A 1155 15.29 -9.84 6.89
CA PHE A 1155 15.71 -10.46 5.65
C PHE A 1155 14.86 -11.70 5.34
N VAL A 1156 14.70 -12.60 6.31
CA VAL A 1156 13.95 -13.85 6.11
C VAL A 1156 12.47 -13.58 5.84
N CYS A 1157 11.86 -12.63 6.56
CA CYS A 1157 10.48 -12.21 6.29
C CYS A 1157 10.33 -11.60 4.88
N ASN A 1158 11.27 -10.74 4.47
CA ASN A 1158 11.26 -10.14 3.14
C ASN A 1158 11.45 -11.18 2.03
N SER A 1159 12.37 -12.13 2.21
CA SER A 1159 12.56 -13.27 1.31
C SER A 1159 11.26 -14.07 1.15
N LEU A 1160 10.60 -14.44 2.25
CA LEU A 1160 9.32 -15.14 2.23
C LEU A 1160 8.26 -14.39 1.43
N LEU A 1161 8.10 -13.09 1.67
CA LEU A 1161 7.14 -12.25 0.96
C LEU A 1161 7.46 -12.15 -0.53
N LEU A 1162 8.74 -12.02 -0.89
CA LEU A 1162 9.19 -11.96 -2.27
C LEU A 1162 8.88 -13.27 -3.02
N LYS A 1163 9.26 -14.42 -2.47
CA LYS A 1163 8.97 -15.73 -3.09
C LYS A 1163 7.46 -16.00 -3.15
N PHE A 1164 6.71 -15.58 -2.14
CA PHE A 1164 5.24 -15.64 -2.15
C PHE A 1164 4.64 -14.81 -3.29
N SER A 1165 5.15 -13.59 -3.52
CA SER A 1165 4.73 -12.76 -4.64
C SER A 1165 5.06 -13.39 -6.00
N MET A 1166 6.19 -14.10 -6.11
CA MET A 1166 6.52 -14.86 -7.32
C MET A 1166 5.53 -16.01 -7.51
N ALA A 1167 5.24 -16.79 -6.46
CA ALA A 1167 4.27 -17.88 -6.50
C ALA A 1167 2.88 -17.43 -7.00
N ILE A 1168 2.42 -16.25 -6.57
CA ILE A 1168 1.14 -15.68 -7.03
C ILE A 1168 1.18 -15.26 -8.51
N ARG A 1169 2.34 -14.87 -9.04
CA ARG A 1169 2.44 -14.35 -10.41
C ARG A 1169 2.47 -15.46 -11.46
N HIS A 1170 2.89 -16.66 -11.09
CA HIS A 1170 2.98 -17.83 -11.97
C HIS A 1170 1.69 -18.67 -12.00
N VAL A 1171 0.68 -18.30 -11.22
CA VAL A 1171 -0.63 -18.95 -11.13
C VAL A 1171 -1.72 -17.96 -11.52
#